data_AF-A0A6A3F3D9-F1
#
_entry.id   AF-A0A6A3F3D9-F1
#
_cell.length_a   1.000
_cell.length_b   1.000
_cell.length_c   1.000
_cell.angle_alpha   90.00
_cell.angle_beta   90.00
_cell.angle_gamma   90.00
#
_symmetry.space_group_name_H-M   'P 1'
#
loop_
_entity.id
_entity.type
_entity.pdbx_description
1 polymer ?
#
loop_
_entity_poly.entity_id
_entity_poly.type
_entity_poly.pdbx_seq_one_letter_code
_entity_poly.pdbx_strand_id
1 'polypeptide(L)'
;MEDDDDDVEYERFVLDERLASSNGLCRQFNSILVKFVTAHLRARELHRKILSYESERDQADEEEEVDVLQHNYLMLAQLVLLYFRRVAGEQSRHDDESGFWTTLASESIEILGALQQLLSTPGFVAVIGELLHHDNSLVRKKAMQLFNERLQEERDSLTSGEALLFIDMLDELDSILQNVEGSENSVNIQTALLSVDILARNFAGGHSKRFQQVLPTIVKYVDQDVVNAPPMTLHLFGCAFVCLSSICRHVGPVVFPLLPKFFPRLLNGIEYCSSTNGVSGTKAVLQCLLAALEVFTDKIPQFLGPYLPAVVRALLSPAVLSTAPSNAQVLMSIDCCFLNLCNHVELRQLLPTLFGAYEHVLTLQSDTSVTRLFSVVATVVNDLDLAGIRKHLPSFARFFVTSLDVRRVHASKLQDLDEVEDEVLECLVQFILKLSEKQLKPLFLKLAEWAQTHVGSSGKSGDISRRIVFFKLVVKLSDRLRGIFVPYYAHVLEFLTSALRESRKVLMQKPPRSSEESDSDDDDDFFASEEEPPTKKVKLGSSTSIVDAKTERELNTLLLSTVVRALDGCFVHDTDGFMEKDRFDVVLSPLVDVLDVLQYDSSMREFVLETVAPCLANLAWAAKSDLLWKPLHYAVLMKSRGDNASVRLAALVTVEKCYQVIGDEFLAMLPESIPFLAELMEDTNDEVEKTCHRVIKQIEDISGESLDQYLTT
;
A
#
# COMPACT_ATOMS: atom_id res chain seq x y z
N MET A 1 -13.00 -43.27 78.02
CA MET A 1 -14.46 -43.30 77.94
C MET A 1 -14.88 -41.90 77.57
N GLU A 2 -14.80 -41.59 76.29
CA GLU A 2 -15.95 -41.20 75.46
C GLU A 2 -15.47 -41.44 74.02
N ASP A 3 -16.34 -42.07 73.25
CA ASP A 3 -16.06 -42.82 72.03
C ASP A 3 -15.88 -41.88 70.84
N ASP A 4 -14.76 -42.00 70.10
CA ASP A 4 -14.65 -41.56 68.70
C ASP A 4 -14.50 -42.81 67.83
N ASP A 5 -15.60 -43.56 67.76
CA ASP A 5 -15.82 -44.72 66.91
C ASP A 5 -16.57 -44.20 65.67
N ASP A 6 -15.85 -43.49 64.79
CA ASP A 6 -16.33 -43.08 63.46
C ASP A 6 -15.38 -43.60 62.37
N ASP A 7 -14.92 -44.84 62.54
CA ASP A 7 -14.55 -45.70 61.40
C ASP A 7 -15.82 -46.01 60.61
N VAL A 8 -16.33 -45.01 59.89
CA VAL A 8 -17.24 -45.26 58.77
C VAL A 8 -16.41 -46.01 57.74
N GLU A 9 -16.43 -47.35 57.83
CA GLU A 9 -16.07 -48.21 56.71
C GLU A 9 -16.92 -47.75 55.52
N TYR A 10 -16.34 -46.91 54.67
CA TYR A 10 -16.94 -46.59 53.40
C TYR A 10 -17.13 -47.92 52.68
N GLU A 11 -18.38 -48.39 52.58
CA GLU A 11 -18.72 -49.51 51.72
C GLU A 11 -18.11 -49.19 50.35
N ARG A 12 -17.22 -50.07 49.88
CA ARG A 12 -16.58 -49.91 48.57
C ARG A 12 -17.68 -49.63 47.57
N PHE A 13 -17.62 -48.48 46.90
CA PHE A 13 -18.58 -48.13 45.87
C PHE A 13 -18.63 -49.24 44.82
N VAL A 14 -19.68 -50.07 44.83
CA VAL A 14 -19.87 -51.17 43.90
C VAL A 14 -20.81 -50.70 42.78
N LEU A 15 -20.30 -50.71 41.55
CA LEU A 15 -21.13 -50.45 40.37
C LEU A 15 -22.14 -51.60 40.20
N ASP A 16 -23.41 -51.26 40.00
CA ASP A 16 -24.47 -52.24 39.70
C ASP A 16 -24.09 -53.07 38.47
N GLU A 17 -24.26 -54.40 38.53
CA GLU A 17 -23.96 -55.33 37.43
C GLU A 17 -24.72 -54.98 36.14
N ARG A 18 -25.89 -54.35 36.24
CA ARG A 18 -26.68 -53.84 35.11
C ARG A 18 -25.96 -52.73 34.35
N LEU A 19 -25.14 -51.95 35.05
CA LEU A 19 -24.33 -50.89 34.45
C LEU A 19 -23.19 -51.51 33.63
N ALA A 20 -22.51 -52.52 34.19
CA ALA A 20 -21.40 -53.21 33.54
C ALA A 20 -21.83 -54.04 32.32
N SER A 21 -23.08 -54.51 32.29
CA SER A 21 -23.61 -55.36 31.22
C SER A 21 -24.29 -54.60 30.07
N SER A 22 -24.53 -53.29 30.21
CA SER A 22 -25.21 -52.47 29.20
C SER A 22 -24.32 -51.32 28.71
N ASN A 23 -23.91 -51.38 27.44
CA ASN A 23 -23.12 -50.33 26.80
C ASN A 23 -23.82 -48.95 26.87
N GLY A 24 -25.15 -48.91 26.71
CA GLY A 24 -25.91 -47.65 26.77
C GLY A 24 -25.89 -47.01 28.16
N LEU A 25 -26.07 -47.80 29.22
CA LEU A 25 -26.03 -47.32 30.60
C LEU A 25 -24.61 -46.91 31.02
N CYS A 26 -23.59 -47.69 30.62
CA CYS A 26 -22.19 -47.33 30.81
C CYS A 26 -21.86 -45.97 30.19
N ARG A 27 -22.32 -45.69 28.96
CA ARG A 27 -22.09 -44.40 28.29
C ARG A 27 -22.76 -43.24 29.01
N GLN A 28 -24.02 -43.42 29.39
CA GLN A 28 -24.76 -42.41 30.13
C GLN A 28 -24.09 -42.09 31.47
N PHE A 29 -23.64 -43.12 32.19
CA PHE A 29 -22.89 -42.96 33.44
C PHE A 29 -21.58 -42.19 33.23
N ASN A 30 -20.78 -42.55 32.23
CA ASN A 30 -19.52 -41.84 31.96
C ASN A 30 -19.74 -40.35 31.65
N SER A 31 -20.75 -39.98 30.84
CA SER A 31 -21.02 -38.55 30.60
C SER A 31 -21.53 -37.83 31.85
N ILE A 32 -22.36 -38.49 32.68
CA ILE A 32 -22.79 -37.91 33.97
C ILE A 32 -21.60 -37.72 34.90
N LEU A 33 -20.71 -38.70 35.00
CA LEU A 33 -19.55 -38.67 35.89
C LEU A 33 -18.62 -37.52 35.53
N VAL A 34 -18.29 -37.38 34.25
CA VAL A 34 -17.37 -36.32 33.79
C VAL A 34 -17.99 -34.93 34.02
N LYS A 35 -19.30 -34.76 33.76
CA LYS A 35 -20.02 -33.51 34.08
C LYS A 35 -20.09 -33.23 35.58
N PHE A 36 -20.34 -34.27 36.37
CA PHE A 36 -20.40 -34.19 37.82
C PHE A 36 -19.07 -33.68 38.37
N VAL A 37 -17.95 -34.30 37.99
CA VAL A 37 -16.62 -33.89 38.44
C VAL A 37 -16.33 -32.43 38.07
N THR A 38 -16.56 -32.04 36.81
CA THR A 38 -16.35 -30.65 36.37
C THR A 38 -17.21 -29.65 37.16
N ALA A 39 -18.49 -29.95 37.38
CA ALA A 39 -19.39 -29.06 38.12
C ALA A 39 -18.95 -28.87 39.58
N HIS A 40 -18.49 -29.93 40.23
CA HIS A 40 -18.03 -29.88 41.62
C HIS A 40 -16.67 -29.18 41.75
N LEU A 41 -15.77 -29.38 40.79
CA LEU A 41 -14.51 -28.61 40.74
C LEU A 41 -14.75 -27.11 40.52
N ARG A 42 -15.80 -26.71 39.81
CA ARG A 42 -16.16 -25.30 39.65
C ARG A 42 -16.87 -24.71 40.88
N ALA A 43 -17.33 -25.53 41.83
CA ALA A 43 -18.07 -25.07 43.00
C ALA A 43 -17.14 -24.54 44.11
N ARG A 44 -16.87 -23.24 44.11
CA ARG A 44 -16.01 -22.58 45.11
C ARG A 44 -16.43 -22.84 46.57
N GLU A 45 -17.74 -22.92 46.82
CA GLU A 45 -18.26 -23.23 48.16
C GLU A 45 -17.89 -24.63 48.65
N LEU A 46 -17.75 -25.60 47.73
CA LEU A 46 -17.34 -26.96 48.07
C LEU A 46 -15.91 -26.98 48.58
N HIS A 47 -14.98 -26.35 47.84
CA HIS A 47 -13.56 -26.29 48.23
C HIS A 47 -13.36 -25.55 49.55
N ARG A 48 -14.09 -24.46 49.76
CA ARG A 48 -14.07 -23.74 51.04
C ARG A 48 -14.57 -24.61 52.20
N LYS A 49 -15.58 -25.43 51.95
CA LYS A 49 -16.11 -26.36 52.95
C LYS A 49 -15.17 -27.52 53.24
N ILE A 50 -14.46 -28.03 52.22
CA ILE A 50 -13.45 -29.08 52.39
C ILE A 50 -12.33 -28.55 53.29
N LEU A 51 -11.76 -27.38 52.97
CA LEU A 51 -10.73 -26.74 53.79
C LEU A 51 -11.23 -26.44 55.21
N SER A 52 -12.46 -25.95 55.39
CA SER A 52 -12.99 -25.69 56.74
C SER A 52 -13.22 -26.96 57.55
N TYR A 53 -13.61 -28.06 56.90
CA TYR A 53 -13.90 -29.33 57.57
C TYR A 53 -12.63 -30.07 57.97
N GLU A 54 -11.59 -30.02 57.13
CA GLU A 54 -10.28 -30.59 57.44
C GLU A 54 -9.62 -29.82 58.61
N SER A 55 -9.68 -28.48 58.57
CA SER A 55 -9.19 -27.60 59.65
C SER A 55 -9.85 -27.87 61.00
N GLU A 56 -11.15 -28.16 61.00
CA GLU A 56 -11.90 -28.53 62.22
C GLU A 56 -11.55 -29.94 62.73
N ARG A 57 -11.10 -30.84 61.85
CA ARG A 57 -10.87 -32.26 62.16
C ARG A 57 -9.45 -32.55 62.65
N ASP A 58 -8.43 -31.98 62.02
CA ASP A 58 -7.04 -32.44 62.20
C ASP A 58 -6.18 -31.52 63.10
N GLN A 59 -6.68 -30.36 63.55
CA GLN A 59 -5.88 -29.33 64.25
C GLN A 59 -4.55 -29.00 63.55
N ALA A 60 -4.48 -29.22 62.23
CA ALA A 60 -3.31 -28.99 61.42
C ALA A 60 -3.22 -27.51 61.02
N ASP A 61 -2.01 -27.05 60.68
CA ASP A 61 -1.82 -25.71 60.15
C ASP A 61 -2.54 -25.58 58.79
N GLU A 62 -3.26 -24.47 58.58
CA GLU A 62 -4.03 -24.22 57.34
C GLU A 62 -3.16 -24.36 56.07
N GLU A 63 -1.84 -24.13 56.16
CA GLU A 63 -0.89 -24.32 55.05
C GLU A 63 -0.70 -25.80 54.67
N GLU A 64 -0.66 -26.72 55.64
CA GLU A 64 -0.49 -28.17 55.36
C GLU A 64 -1.73 -28.75 54.68
N GLU A 65 -2.93 -28.30 55.05
CA GLU A 65 -4.19 -28.74 54.44
C GLU A 65 -4.35 -28.24 53.01
N VAL A 66 -3.91 -26.99 52.74
CA VAL A 66 -3.85 -26.47 51.38
C VAL A 66 -2.90 -27.31 50.53
N ASP A 67 -1.73 -27.71 51.06
CA ASP A 67 -0.78 -28.57 50.34
C ASP A 67 -1.35 -29.98 50.07
N VAL A 68 -2.08 -30.57 51.01
CA VAL A 68 -2.77 -31.85 50.83
C VAL A 68 -3.85 -31.73 49.76
N LEU A 69 -4.64 -30.66 49.77
CA LEU A 69 -5.67 -30.42 48.76
C LEU A 69 -5.06 -30.20 47.37
N GLN A 70 -3.94 -29.48 47.29
CA GLN A 70 -3.17 -29.31 46.05
C GLN A 70 -2.63 -30.65 45.54
N HIS A 71 -2.12 -31.51 46.41
CA HIS A 71 -1.70 -32.87 46.06
C HIS A 71 -2.87 -33.71 45.52
N ASN A 72 -4.05 -33.59 46.13
CA ASN A 72 -5.25 -34.31 45.67
C ASN A 72 -5.73 -33.82 44.30
N TYR A 73 -5.67 -32.50 44.04
CA TYR A 73 -5.94 -31.97 42.69
C TYR A 73 -4.93 -32.48 41.65
N LEU A 74 -3.65 -32.60 42.03
CA LEU A 74 -2.59 -33.19 41.20
C LEU A 74 -2.93 -34.63 40.81
N MET A 75 -3.25 -35.46 41.81
CA MET A 75 -3.63 -36.86 41.63
C MET A 75 -4.89 -37.00 40.77
N LEU A 76 -5.88 -36.13 40.97
CA LEU A 76 -7.09 -36.11 40.15
C LEU A 76 -6.77 -35.72 38.70
N ALA A 77 -5.88 -34.75 38.46
CA ALA A 77 -5.45 -34.39 37.11
C ALA A 77 -4.80 -35.58 36.40
N GLN A 78 -3.86 -36.27 37.07
CA GLN A 78 -3.22 -37.48 36.54
C GLN A 78 -4.25 -38.57 36.20
N LEU A 79 -5.21 -38.83 37.08
CA LEU A 79 -6.29 -39.81 36.85
C LEU A 79 -7.16 -39.44 35.65
N VAL A 80 -7.55 -38.18 35.54
CA VAL A 80 -8.36 -37.66 34.42
C VAL A 80 -7.61 -37.81 33.11
N LEU A 81 -6.28 -37.66 33.11
CA LEU A 81 -5.45 -37.83 31.91
C LEU A 81 -5.31 -39.30 31.50
N LEU A 82 -5.16 -40.20 32.47
CA LEU A 82 -5.22 -41.65 32.22
C LEU A 82 -6.59 -42.07 31.68
N TYR A 83 -7.66 -41.48 32.21
CA TYR A 83 -9.02 -41.68 31.71
C TYR A 83 -9.16 -41.15 30.27
N PHE A 84 -8.73 -39.91 30.01
CA PHE A 84 -8.71 -39.30 28.68
C PHE A 84 -7.93 -40.15 27.68
N ARG A 85 -6.80 -40.75 28.07
CA ARG A 85 -6.04 -41.71 27.24
C ARG A 85 -6.90 -42.90 26.83
N ARG A 86 -7.65 -43.50 27.76
CA ARG A 86 -8.55 -44.63 27.45
C ARG A 86 -9.65 -44.21 26.49
N VAL A 87 -10.26 -43.05 26.74
CA VAL A 87 -11.30 -42.46 25.87
C VAL A 87 -10.77 -42.22 24.45
N ALA A 88 -9.59 -41.63 24.31
CA ALA A 88 -8.94 -41.40 23.01
C ALA A 88 -8.56 -42.72 22.30
N GLY A 89 -8.16 -43.74 23.07
CA GLY A 89 -7.92 -45.09 22.57
C GLY A 89 -9.18 -45.71 21.95
N GLU A 90 -10.30 -45.69 22.66
CA GLU A 90 -11.59 -46.21 22.15
C GLU A 90 -12.13 -45.39 20.98
N GLN A 91 -11.95 -44.07 21.00
CA GLN A 91 -12.28 -43.19 19.88
C GLN A 91 -11.61 -43.63 18.57
N SER A 92 -10.34 -44.07 18.64
CA SER A 92 -9.61 -44.53 17.45
C SER A 92 -10.03 -45.90 16.93
N ARG A 93 -10.71 -46.72 17.76
CA ARG A 93 -11.06 -48.11 17.44
C ARG A 93 -12.47 -48.27 16.89
N HIS A 94 -13.35 -47.30 17.14
CA HIS A 94 -14.79 -47.39 16.85
C HIS A 94 -15.27 -46.21 15.96
N ASP A 95 -15.45 -46.48 14.67
CA ASP A 95 -15.84 -45.48 13.65
C ASP A 95 -17.34 -45.11 13.72
N ASP A 96 -18.21 -46.09 14.02
CA ASP A 96 -19.67 -45.94 14.08
C ASP A 96 -20.17 -45.08 15.26
N GLU A 97 -19.30 -44.78 16.24
CA GLU A 97 -19.65 -44.14 17.51
C GLU A 97 -18.76 -42.93 17.85
N SER A 98 -18.07 -42.41 16.86
CA SER A 98 -17.10 -41.31 16.99
C SER A 98 -17.64 -40.08 17.73
N GLY A 99 -18.92 -39.74 17.56
CA GLY A 99 -19.55 -38.58 18.22
C GLY A 99 -19.62 -38.67 19.75
N PHE A 100 -19.91 -39.85 20.30
CA PHE A 100 -19.93 -40.05 21.76
C PHE A 100 -18.53 -39.89 22.36
N TRP A 101 -17.56 -40.61 21.80
CA TRP A 101 -16.18 -40.58 22.28
C TRP A 101 -15.55 -39.19 22.15
N THR A 102 -15.85 -38.46 21.08
CA THR A 102 -15.42 -37.06 20.90
C THR A 102 -16.01 -36.16 21.99
N THR A 103 -17.30 -36.33 22.30
CA THR A 103 -17.96 -35.56 23.37
C THR A 103 -17.36 -35.88 24.73
N LEU A 104 -17.18 -37.16 25.04
CA LEU A 104 -16.59 -37.61 26.30
C LEU A 104 -15.14 -37.14 26.46
N ALA A 105 -14.37 -37.15 25.38
CA ALA A 105 -13.01 -36.60 25.36
C ALA A 105 -13.00 -35.09 25.66
N SER A 106 -13.93 -34.34 25.05
CA SER A 106 -14.09 -32.90 25.32
C SER A 106 -14.48 -32.63 26.77
N GLU A 107 -15.47 -33.35 27.29
CA GLU A 107 -15.93 -33.20 28.67
C GLU A 107 -14.80 -33.58 29.66
N SER A 108 -13.97 -34.58 29.35
CA SER A 108 -12.82 -34.96 30.18
C SER A 108 -11.74 -33.88 30.20
N ILE A 109 -11.56 -33.14 29.10
CA ILE A 109 -10.66 -32.00 29.04
C ILE A 109 -11.19 -30.82 29.86
N GLU A 110 -12.51 -30.62 29.93
CA GLU A 110 -13.07 -29.57 30.79
C GLU A 110 -12.74 -29.77 32.27
N ILE A 111 -12.60 -31.03 32.72
CA ILE A 111 -12.12 -31.33 34.07
C ILE A 111 -10.71 -30.79 34.26
N LEU A 112 -9.81 -31.00 33.29
CA LEU A 112 -8.44 -30.48 33.35
C LEU A 112 -8.40 -28.95 33.38
N GLY A 113 -9.25 -28.29 32.59
CA GLY A 113 -9.38 -26.84 32.62
C GLY A 113 -9.91 -26.33 33.97
N ALA A 114 -10.84 -27.06 34.61
CA ALA A 114 -11.31 -26.72 35.95
C ALA A 114 -10.22 -26.95 37.01
N LEU A 115 -9.44 -28.03 36.91
CA LEU A 115 -8.30 -28.30 37.81
C LEU A 115 -7.19 -27.28 37.64
N GLN A 116 -6.91 -26.83 36.41
CA GLN A 116 -5.93 -25.78 36.13
C GLN A 116 -6.23 -24.48 36.91
N GLN A 117 -7.50 -24.13 37.10
CA GLN A 117 -7.89 -22.94 37.86
C GLN A 117 -7.76 -23.09 39.38
N LEU A 118 -7.62 -24.33 39.88
CA LEU A 118 -7.52 -24.65 41.30
C LEU A 118 -6.08 -24.97 41.73
N LEU A 119 -5.23 -25.39 40.80
CA LEU A 119 -3.83 -25.71 41.08
C LEU A 119 -3.00 -24.44 41.31
N SER A 120 -2.15 -24.48 42.33
CA SER A 120 -1.07 -23.52 42.53
C SER A 120 -0.11 -23.55 41.34
N THR A 121 0.59 -22.45 41.09
CA THR A 121 1.55 -22.37 39.98
C THR A 121 2.61 -23.49 40.02
N PRO A 122 3.24 -23.80 41.17
CA PRO A 122 4.23 -24.88 41.22
C PRO A 122 3.61 -26.26 40.97
N GLY A 123 2.44 -26.54 41.55
CA GLY A 123 1.72 -27.80 41.33
C GLY A 123 1.32 -27.96 39.87
N PHE A 124 0.81 -26.90 39.25
CA PHE A 124 0.46 -26.89 37.82
C PHE A 124 1.67 -27.19 36.93
N VAL A 125 2.80 -26.50 37.12
CA VAL A 125 4.01 -26.73 36.31
C VAL A 125 4.52 -28.16 36.47
N ALA A 126 4.46 -28.73 37.68
CA ALA A 126 4.83 -30.12 37.93
C ALA A 126 3.95 -31.10 37.14
N VAL A 127 2.60 -30.93 37.15
CA VAL A 127 1.69 -31.74 36.32
C VAL A 127 2.09 -31.63 34.85
N ILE A 128 2.25 -30.42 34.33
CA ILE A 128 2.59 -30.23 32.92
C ILE A 128 3.90 -30.93 32.58
N GLY A 129 4.94 -30.81 33.42
CA GLY A 129 6.22 -31.50 33.27
C GLY A 129 6.08 -33.02 33.11
N GLU A 130 5.29 -33.66 33.95
CA GLU A 130 5.02 -35.11 33.83
C GLU A 130 4.27 -35.45 32.54
N LEU A 131 3.31 -34.61 32.13
CA LEU A 131 2.51 -34.86 30.93
C LEU A 131 3.27 -34.68 29.63
N LEU A 132 4.31 -33.84 29.61
CA LEU A 132 5.19 -33.70 28.46
C LEU A 132 6.00 -34.98 28.19
N HIS A 133 6.20 -35.83 29.19
CA HIS A 133 6.89 -37.13 29.06
C HIS A 133 5.96 -38.30 28.73
N HIS A 134 4.65 -38.06 28.65
CA HIS A 134 3.68 -39.13 28.46
C HIS A 134 3.78 -39.75 27.06
N ASP A 135 3.65 -41.08 26.91
CA ASP A 135 3.80 -41.81 25.63
C ASP A 135 2.90 -41.29 24.48
N ASN A 136 1.71 -40.77 24.81
CA ASN A 136 0.72 -40.31 23.84
C ASN A 136 0.95 -38.85 23.40
N SER A 137 1.19 -38.66 22.10
CA SER A 137 1.40 -37.36 21.46
C SER A 137 0.24 -36.37 21.65
N LEU A 138 -1.01 -36.84 21.69
CA LEU A 138 -2.18 -35.97 21.91
C LEU A 138 -2.21 -35.39 23.34
N VAL A 139 -1.76 -36.18 24.32
CA VAL A 139 -1.67 -35.73 25.72
C VAL A 139 -0.59 -34.66 25.85
N ARG A 140 0.60 -34.89 25.27
CA ARG A 140 1.68 -33.89 25.22
C ARG A 140 1.22 -32.59 24.55
N LYS A 141 0.50 -32.69 23.43
CA LYS A 141 -0.10 -31.51 22.76
C LYS A 141 -1.00 -30.73 23.70
N LYS A 142 -1.91 -31.41 24.40
CA LYS A 142 -2.88 -30.79 25.29
C LYS A 142 -2.21 -30.17 26.51
N ALA A 143 -1.20 -30.82 27.07
CA ALA A 143 -0.38 -30.25 28.13
C ALA A 143 0.27 -28.92 27.71
N MET A 144 0.87 -28.86 26.51
CA MET A 144 1.42 -27.60 25.97
C MET A 144 0.34 -26.53 25.74
N GLN A 145 -0.88 -26.90 25.35
CA GLN A 145 -2.00 -25.95 25.20
C GLN A 145 -2.43 -25.36 26.55
N LEU A 146 -2.63 -26.21 27.57
CA LEU A 146 -2.98 -25.78 28.93
C LEU A 146 -1.87 -24.90 29.52
N PHE A 147 -0.61 -25.26 29.30
CA PHE A 147 0.55 -24.45 29.68
C PHE A 147 0.51 -23.05 29.07
N ASN A 148 0.23 -22.96 27.76
CA ASN A 148 0.14 -21.69 27.05
C ASN A 148 -1.02 -20.81 27.57
N GLU A 149 -2.18 -21.42 27.84
CA GLU A 149 -3.35 -20.74 28.40
C GLU A 149 -3.03 -20.18 29.79
N ARG A 150 -2.48 -21.00 30.69
CA ARG A 150 -2.11 -20.59 32.06
C ARG A 150 -1.14 -19.40 32.04
N LEU A 151 -0.11 -19.49 31.21
CA LEU A 151 0.91 -18.46 31.11
C LEU A 151 0.35 -17.14 30.57
N GLN A 152 -0.64 -17.19 29.67
CA GLN A 152 -1.25 -15.97 29.13
C GLN A 152 -2.24 -15.32 30.09
N GLU A 153 -2.96 -16.10 30.90
CA GLU A 153 -3.94 -15.59 31.87
C GLU A 153 -3.29 -14.94 33.09
N GLU A 154 -2.23 -15.54 33.65
CA GLU A 154 -1.67 -15.12 34.94
C GLU A 154 -0.30 -14.43 34.86
N ARG A 155 0.17 -14.05 33.68
CA ARG A 155 1.53 -13.50 33.51
C ARG A 155 1.89 -12.36 34.48
N ASP A 156 0.91 -11.49 34.80
CA ASP A 156 1.12 -10.26 35.57
C ASP A 156 1.07 -10.51 37.09
N SER A 157 0.60 -11.69 37.52
CA SER A 157 0.51 -12.10 38.93
C SER A 157 1.64 -13.03 39.39
N LEU A 158 2.52 -13.48 38.47
CA LEU A 158 3.60 -14.42 38.78
C LEU A 158 4.68 -13.78 39.65
N THR A 159 5.07 -14.48 40.71
CA THR A 159 6.28 -14.15 41.48
C THR A 159 7.54 -14.50 40.68
N SER A 160 8.69 -13.93 41.06
CA SER A 160 9.97 -14.24 40.39
C SER A 160 10.37 -15.71 40.50
N GLY A 161 9.98 -16.40 41.58
CA GLY A 161 10.22 -17.84 41.75
C GLY A 161 9.34 -18.67 40.82
N GLU A 162 8.05 -18.34 40.72
CA GLU A 162 7.12 -19.02 39.81
C GLU A 162 7.47 -18.82 38.34
N ALA A 163 7.93 -17.62 37.96
CA ALA A 163 8.40 -17.35 36.61
C ALA A 163 9.56 -18.27 36.20
N LEU A 164 10.47 -18.61 37.13
CA LEU A 164 11.57 -19.56 36.88
C LEU A 164 11.04 -20.96 36.56
N LEU A 165 9.98 -21.41 37.22
CA LEU A 165 9.37 -22.71 36.94
C LEU A 165 8.88 -22.81 35.49
N PHE A 166 8.24 -21.75 34.97
CA PHE A 166 7.86 -21.69 33.55
C PHE A 166 9.05 -21.67 32.60
N ILE A 167 10.15 -21.03 32.98
CA ILE A 167 11.36 -20.96 32.16
C ILE A 167 12.10 -22.31 32.15
N ASP A 168 12.07 -23.05 33.24
CA ASP A 168 12.71 -24.37 33.31
C ASP A 168 12.04 -25.41 32.42
N MET A 169 10.76 -25.21 32.10
CA MET A 169 10.05 -25.98 31.08
C MET A 169 10.64 -25.83 29.67
N LEU A 170 11.55 -24.87 29.42
CA LEU A 170 12.26 -24.77 28.14
C LEU A 170 13.09 -26.03 27.83
N ASP A 171 13.62 -26.72 28.84
CA ASP A 171 14.39 -27.95 28.61
C ASP A 171 13.49 -29.07 28.08
N GLU A 172 12.29 -29.19 28.63
CA GLU A 172 11.29 -30.17 28.17
C GLU A 172 10.77 -29.85 26.76
N LEU A 173 10.52 -28.56 26.50
CA LEU A 173 10.10 -28.11 25.17
C LEU A 173 11.23 -28.30 24.14
N ASP A 174 12.49 -28.07 24.51
CA ASP A 174 13.63 -28.31 23.62
C ASP A 174 13.78 -29.79 23.29
N SER A 175 13.59 -30.68 24.27
CA SER A 175 13.57 -32.14 24.05
C SER A 175 12.53 -32.55 23.00
N ILE A 176 11.29 -32.04 23.13
CA ILE A 176 10.22 -32.25 22.15
C ILE A 176 10.61 -31.69 20.77
N LEU A 177 11.22 -30.50 20.72
CA LEU A 177 11.64 -29.86 19.47
C LEU A 177 12.82 -30.57 18.80
N GLN A 178 13.73 -31.19 19.54
CA GLN A 178 14.83 -31.96 18.96
C GLN A 178 14.28 -33.19 18.21
N ASN A 179 13.20 -33.79 18.74
CA ASN A 179 12.50 -34.96 18.19
C ASN A 179 13.47 -36.07 17.77
N VAL A 180 14.38 -36.43 18.67
CA VAL A 180 15.49 -37.38 18.39
C VAL A 180 14.95 -38.75 17.97
N GLU A 181 13.83 -39.18 18.55
CA GLU A 181 13.21 -40.49 18.30
C GLU A 181 12.21 -40.48 17.13
N GLY A 182 11.92 -39.31 16.54
CA GLY A 182 10.92 -39.18 15.47
C GLY A 182 9.48 -39.48 15.92
N SER A 183 9.23 -39.52 17.23
CA SER A 183 7.94 -39.87 17.84
C SER A 183 6.93 -38.73 17.82
N GLU A 184 7.38 -37.49 17.63
CA GLU A 184 6.51 -36.32 17.56
C GLU A 184 5.91 -36.09 16.18
N ASN A 185 4.60 -35.82 16.16
CA ASN A 185 3.93 -35.35 14.96
C ASN A 185 4.20 -33.85 14.73
N SER A 186 4.02 -33.37 13.50
CA SER A 186 4.28 -31.97 13.17
C SER A 186 3.40 -30.97 13.95
N VAL A 187 2.19 -31.39 14.35
CA VAL A 187 1.28 -30.52 15.10
C VAL A 187 1.78 -30.27 16.53
N ASN A 188 2.43 -31.27 17.13
CA ASN A 188 3.09 -31.14 18.43
C ASN A 188 4.29 -30.23 18.35
N ILE A 189 5.13 -30.40 17.32
CA ILE A 189 6.27 -29.50 17.07
C ILE A 189 5.78 -28.05 16.91
N GLN A 190 4.69 -27.83 16.17
CA GLN A 190 4.08 -26.50 16.04
C GLN A 190 3.65 -25.94 17.40
N THR A 191 3.03 -26.76 18.23
CA THR A 191 2.55 -26.36 19.57
C THR A 191 3.73 -26.04 20.50
N ALA A 192 4.81 -26.83 20.43
CA ALA A 192 6.05 -26.59 21.18
C ALA A 192 6.72 -25.28 20.75
N LEU A 193 6.81 -25.01 19.43
CA LEU A 193 7.33 -23.73 18.92
C LEU A 193 6.51 -22.54 19.43
N LEU A 194 5.18 -22.67 19.46
CA LEU A 194 4.29 -21.65 20.02
C LEU A 194 4.51 -21.46 21.52
N SER A 195 4.71 -22.54 22.29
CA SER A 195 5.03 -22.44 23.71
C SER A 195 6.34 -21.72 23.97
N VAL A 196 7.39 -22.05 23.21
CA VAL A 196 8.68 -21.34 23.30
C VAL A 196 8.54 -19.87 22.89
N ASP A 197 7.74 -19.57 21.87
CA ASP A 197 7.44 -18.20 21.44
C ASP A 197 6.72 -17.39 22.54
N ILE A 198 5.69 -17.95 23.17
CA ILE A 198 4.99 -17.30 24.30
C ILE A 198 5.94 -17.09 25.48
N LEU A 199 6.79 -18.07 25.81
CA LEU A 199 7.83 -17.91 26.82
C LEU A 199 8.81 -16.80 26.45
N ALA A 200 9.22 -16.72 25.19
CA ALA A 200 10.17 -15.72 24.72
C ALA A 200 9.62 -14.30 24.85
N ARG A 201 8.35 -14.08 24.49
CA ARG A 201 7.69 -12.76 24.59
C ARG A 201 7.57 -12.26 26.04
N ASN A 202 7.47 -13.16 27.01
CA ASN A 202 7.27 -12.80 28.41
C ASN A 202 8.59 -12.76 29.21
N PHE A 203 9.51 -13.70 28.97
CA PHE A 203 10.65 -13.92 29.87
C PHE A 203 12.03 -13.75 29.24
N ALA A 204 12.16 -13.65 27.92
CA ALA A 204 13.48 -13.67 27.28
C ALA A 204 14.39 -12.50 27.68
N GLY A 205 13.81 -11.32 27.98
CA GLY A 205 14.58 -10.15 28.42
C GLY A 205 15.34 -10.36 29.74
N GLY A 206 14.77 -11.12 30.68
CA GLY A 206 15.40 -11.45 31.96
C GLY A 206 16.31 -12.68 31.91
N HIS A 207 16.11 -13.57 30.94
CA HIS A 207 16.69 -14.92 30.95
C HIS A 207 17.39 -15.29 29.62
N SER A 208 18.13 -14.35 29.05
CA SER A 208 18.85 -14.48 27.77
C SER A 208 19.62 -15.81 27.58
N LYS A 209 20.32 -16.30 28.61
CA LYS A 209 21.12 -17.53 28.53
C LYS A 209 20.28 -18.79 28.25
N ARG A 210 19.06 -18.87 28.80
CA ARG A 210 18.19 -20.04 28.61
C ARG A 210 17.68 -20.08 27.16
N PHE A 211 17.22 -18.95 26.64
CA PHE A 211 16.80 -18.85 25.23
C PHE A 211 17.96 -19.02 24.24
N GLN A 212 19.19 -18.68 24.63
CA GLN A 212 20.39 -18.99 23.83
C GLN A 212 20.60 -20.50 23.64
N GLN A 213 20.25 -21.33 24.63
CA GLN A 213 20.44 -22.79 24.57
C GLN A 213 19.46 -23.46 23.60
N VAL A 214 18.22 -22.96 23.51
CA VAL A 214 17.16 -23.50 22.64
C VAL A 214 17.30 -23.01 21.18
N LEU A 215 18.00 -21.90 20.97
CA LEU A 215 18.15 -21.24 19.67
C LEU A 215 18.67 -22.16 18.53
N PRO A 216 19.68 -23.04 18.74
CA PRO A 216 20.14 -23.98 17.71
C PRO A 216 19.04 -24.92 17.22
N THR A 217 18.16 -25.38 18.13
CA THR A 217 17.03 -26.25 17.82
C THR A 217 16.00 -25.52 16.97
N ILE A 218 15.65 -24.28 17.31
CA ILE A 218 14.75 -23.44 16.50
C ILE A 218 15.35 -23.22 15.10
N VAL A 219 16.65 -22.98 15.01
CA VAL A 219 17.33 -22.75 13.73
C VAL A 219 17.31 -23.97 12.80
N LYS A 220 17.13 -25.20 13.31
CA LYS A 220 16.90 -26.40 12.49
C LYS A 220 15.62 -26.30 11.66
N TYR A 221 14.61 -25.58 12.16
CA TYR A 221 13.32 -25.42 11.50
C TYR A 221 13.28 -24.25 10.52
N VAL A 222 14.13 -23.23 10.70
CA VAL A 222 14.25 -22.10 9.75
C VAL A 222 15.23 -22.40 8.60
N ASP A 223 16.16 -23.35 8.78
CA ASP A 223 17.09 -23.80 7.73
C ASP A 223 16.54 -25.00 6.97
N GLN A 224 15.32 -24.83 6.44
CA GLN A 224 14.66 -25.83 5.60
C GLN A 224 14.49 -25.32 4.17
N ASP A 225 14.46 -26.24 3.21
CA ASP A 225 14.18 -25.91 1.81
C ASP A 225 12.67 -25.75 1.60
N VAL A 226 12.28 -24.53 1.26
CA VAL A 226 10.89 -24.07 1.22
C VAL A 226 10.17 -24.56 -0.04
N VAL A 227 10.90 -24.77 -1.14
CA VAL A 227 10.32 -24.99 -2.48
C VAL A 227 9.67 -26.36 -2.62
N ASN A 228 10.28 -27.38 -1.98
CA ASN A 228 9.86 -28.77 -2.06
C ASN A 228 9.22 -29.28 -0.76
N ALA A 229 9.00 -28.39 0.22
CA ALA A 229 8.47 -28.77 1.52
C ALA A 229 6.97 -29.12 1.44
N PRO A 230 6.51 -30.17 2.14
CA PRO A 230 5.08 -30.39 2.28
C PRO A 230 4.42 -29.24 3.08
N PRO A 231 3.11 -28.98 2.92
CA PRO A 231 2.44 -27.82 3.51
C PRO A 231 2.62 -27.68 5.02
N MET A 232 2.67 -28.80 5.74
CA MET A 232 2.88 -28.82 7.19
C MET A 232 4.30 -28.36 7.57
N THR A 233 5.31 -28.79 6.82
CA THR A 233 6.70 -28.36 7.01
C THR A 233 6.85 -26.86 6.74
N LEU A 234 6.15 -26.35 5.72
CA LEU A 234 6.09 -24.91 5.45
C LEU A 234 5.45 -24.12 6.60
N HIS A 235 4.44 -24.70 7.24
CA HIS A 235 3.80 -24.08 8.40
C HIS A 235 4.72 -24.05 9.63
N LEU A 236 5.48 -25.14 9.87
CA LEU A 236 6.51 -25.20 10.90
C LEU A 236 7.62 -24.16 10.66
N PHE A 237 8.04 -24.01 9.41
CA PHE A 237 9.00 -22.99 9.00
C PHE A 237 8.53 -21.57 9.37
N GLY A 238 7.26 -21.23 9.06
CA GLY A 238 6.67 -19.96 9.47
C GLY A 238 6.61 -19.77 10.99
N CYS A 239 6.19 -20.78 11.74
CA CYS A 239 6.12 -20.74 13.21
C CYS A 239 7.51 -20.58 13.84
N ALA A 240 8.52 -21.24 13.28
CA ALA A 240 9.90 -21.13 13.75
C ALA A 240 10.45 -19.70 13.55
N PHE A 241 10.08 -19.02 12.46
CA PHE A 241 10.43 -17.60 12.26
C PHE A 241 9.76 -16.67 13.27
N VAL A 242 8.49 -16.89 13.60
CA VAL A 242 7.80 -16.12 14.63
C VAL A 242 8.50 -16.30 15.99
N CYS A 243 8.79 -17.54 16.37
CA CYS A 243 9.52 -17.87 17.59
C CYS A 243 10.91 -17.23 17.63
N LEU A 244 11.69 -17.35 16.55
CA LEU A 244 13.01 -16.73 16.41
C LEU A 244 12.94 -15.20 16.52
N SER A 245 11.92 -14.58 15.92
CA SER A 245 11.72 -13.13 15.98
C SER A 245 11.35 -12.65 17.38
N SER A 246 10.53 -13.40 18.13
CA SER A 246 10.21 -13.09 19.53
C SER A 246 11.43 -13.16 20.44
N ILE A 247 12.31 -14.15 20.24
CA ILE A 247 13.60 -14.21 20.94
C ILE A 247 14.45 -12.99 20.57
N CYS A 248 14.54 -12.66 19.28
CA CYS A 248 15.30 -11.50 18.80
C CYS A 248 14.80 -10.18 19.40
N ARG A 249 13.48 -10.03 19.60
CA ARG A 249 12.87 -8.82 20.17
C ARG A 249 13.42 -8.45 21.54
N HIS A 250 13.70 -9.44 22.39
CA HIS A 250 14.19 -9.23 23.75
C HIS A 250 15.68 -9.51 23.90
N VAL A 251 16.26 -10.36 23.04
CA VAL A 251 17.62 -10.90 23.15
C VAL A 251 18.37 -10.82 21.81
N GLY A 252 18.29 -9.65 21.16
CA GLY A 252 18.92 -9.41 19.86
C GLY A 252 20.37 -9.89 19.74
N PRO A 253 21.31 -9.51 20.64
CA PRO A 253 22.73 -9.81 20.50
C PRO A 253 23.07 -11.30 20.35
N VAL A 254 22.24 -12.19 20.88
CA VAL A 254 22.43 -13.64 20.80
C VAL A 254 22.04 -14.17 19.42
N VAL A 255 21.12 -13.52 18.72
CA VAL A 255 20.62 -13.92 17.40
C VAL A 255 21.53 -13.43 16.27
N PHE A 256 22.30 -12.35 16.47
CA PHE A 256 23.10 -11.70 15.41
C PHE A 256 24.09 -12.64 14.69
N PRO A 257 24.84 -13.52 15.38
CA PRO A 257 25.78 -14.43 14.71
C PRO A 257 25.10 -15.41 13.75
N LEU A 258 23.79 -15.63 13.91
CA LEU A 258 22.99 -16.57 13.12
C LEU A 258 22.30 -15.91 11.92
N LEU A 259 22.33 -14.57 11.84
CA LEU A 259 21.68 -13.79 10.78
C LEU A 259 22.02 -14.28 9.35
N PRO A 260 23.28 -14.59 9.01
CA PRO A 260 23.62 -15.08 7.67
C PRO A 260 22.98 -16.42 7.31
N LYS A 261 22.60 -17.22 8.31
CA LYS A 261 22.00 -18.54 8.11
C LYS A 261 20.49 -18.44 7.85
N PHE A 262 19.76 -17.65 8.62
CA PHE A 262 18.29 -17.61 8.53
C PHE A 262 17.75 -16.50 7.63
N PHE A 263 18.42 -15.35 7.50
CA PHE A 263 17.84 -14.20 6.80
C PHE A 263 17.64 -14.43 5.30
N PRO A 264 18.57 -15.11 4.58
CA PRO A 264 18.32 -15.50 3.18
C PRO A 264 17.14 -16.48 3.05
N ARG A 265 16.95 -17.37 4.03
CA ARG A 265 15.82 -18.31 4.06
C ARG A 265 14.49 -17.58 4.26
N LEU A 266 14.46 -16.57 5.13
CA LEU A 266 13.29 -15.71 5.34
C LEU A 266 12.83 -15.08 4.02
N LEU A 267 13.76 -14.45 3.30
CA LEU A 267 13.45 -13.75 2.05
C LEU A 267 12.99 -14.71 0.94
N ASN A 268 13.64 -15.87 0.81
CA ASN A 268 13.21 -16.92 -0.11
C ASN A 268 11.81 -17.42 0.25
N GLY A 269 11.52 -17.61 1.53
CA GLY A 269 10.19 -18.01 2.01
C GLY A 269 9.10 -16.98 1.67
N ILE A 270 9.38 -15.69 1.81
CA ILE A 270 8.45 -14.61 1.42
C ILE A 270 8.19 -14.64 -0.09
N GLU A 271 9.25 -14.75 -0.89
CA GLU A 271 9.15 -14.83 -2.36
C GLU A 271 8.33 -16.06 -2.82
N TYR A 272 8.61 -17.23 -2.25
CA TYR A 272 7.88 -18.46 -2.54
C TYR A 272 6.41 -18.40 -2.12
N CYS A 273 6.12 -17.94 -0.91
CA CYS A 273 4.74 -17.86 -0.41
C CYS A 273 3.92 -16.79 -1.13
N SER A 274 4.57 -15.73 -1.64
CA SER A 274 3.89 -14.68 -2.43
C SER A 274 3.54 -15.15 -3.84
N SER A 275 4.41 -15.91 -4.50
CA SER A 275 4.19 -16.39 -5.88
C SER A 275 3.19 -17.54 -5.98
N THR A 276 2.95 -18.29 -4.90
CA THR A 276 2.08 -19.47 -4.84
C THR A 276 0.65 -19.13 -4.36
N ASN A 277 0.10 -18.01 -4.83
CA ASN A 277 -1.27 -17.57 -4.56
C ASN A 277 -2.28 -18.64 -5.01
N GLY A 278 -2.71 -19.51 -4.10
CA GLY A 278 -3.68 -20.58 -4.37
C GLY A 278 -3.44 -21.89 -3.63
N VAL A 279 -2.24 -22.12 -3.09
CA VAL A 279 -1.98 -23.30 -2.24
C VAL A 279 -2.50 -23.03 -0.82
N SER A 280 -3.38 -23.91 -0.32
CA SER A 280 -3.94 -23.77 1.04
C SER A 280 -2.82 -23.67 2.09
N GLY A 281 -2.86 -22.61 2.91
CA GLY A 281 -1.92 -22.38 4.02
C GLY A 281 -0.70 -21.51 3.72
N THR A 282 -0.33 -21.23 2.45
CA THR A 282 0.84 -20.39 2.13
C THR A 282 0.68 -18.94 2.60
N LYS A 283 -0.55 -18.43 2.56
CA LYS A 283 -0.88 -17.09 3.06
C LYS A 283 -0.65 -16.91 4.56
N ALA A 284 -1.03 -17.90 5.37
CA ALA A 284 -0.78 -17.87 6.81
C ALA A 284 0.73 -17.88 7.10
N VAL A 285 1.49 -18.65 6.31
CA VAL A 285 2.95 -18.67 6.42
C VAL A 285 3.56 -17.33 6.00
N LEU A 286 3.10 -16.73 4.90
CA LEU A 286 3.53 -15.39 4.48
C LEU A 286 3.33 -14.36 5.60
N GLN A 287 2.19 -14.40 6.30
CA GLN A 287 1.92 -13.54 7.45
C GLN A 287 2.93 -13.76 8.59
N CYS A 288 3.24 -15.01 8.94
CA CYS A 288 4.26 -15.34 9.92
C CYS A 288 5.65 -14.79 9.54
N LEU A 289 6.03 -14.93 8.26
CA LEU A 289 7.32 -14.46 7.76
C LEU A 289 7.40 -12.93 7.73
N LEU A 290 6.32 -12.24 7.33
CA LEU A 290 6.26 -10.78 7.35
C LEU A 290 6.27 -10.23 8.79
N ALA A 291 5.56 -10.87 9.72
CA ALA A 291 5.62 -10.51 11.13
C ALA A 291 7.04 -10.67 11.71
N ALA A 292 7.77 -11.72 11.32
CA ALA A 292 9.17 -11.88 11.71
C ALA A 292 10.06 -10.79 11.08
N LEU A 293 9.86 -10.46 9.80
CA LEU A 293 10.58 -9.39 9.11
C LEU A 293 10.34 -8.02 9.76
N GLU A 294 9.12 -7.74 10.20
CA GLU A 294 8.76 -6.53 10.92
C GLU A 294 9.60 -6.38 12.20
N VAL A 295 9.73 -7.45 12.98
CA VAL A 295 10.58 -7.45 14.18
C VAL A 295 12.05 -7.26 13.83
N PHE A 296 12.55 -7.90 12.78
CA PHE A 296 13.96 -7.75 12.39
C PHE A 296 14.27 -6.34 11.89
N THR A 297 13.35 -5.71 11.16
CA THR A 297 13.51 -4.33 10.69
C THR A 297 13.45 -3.30 11.82
N ASP A 298 12.70 -3.57 12.90
CA ASP A 298 12.68 -2.76 14.13
C ASP A 298 13.94 -2.99 15.00
N LYS A 299 14.27 -4.25 15.29
CA LYS A 299 15.23 -4.60 16.36
C LYS A 299 16.67 -4.77 15.90
N ILE A 300 16.90 -5.12 14.63
CA ILE A 300 18.26 -5.32 14.08
C ILE A 300 18.58 -4.53 12.79
N PRO A 301 18.05 -3.31 12.58
CA PRO A 301 18.14 -2.58 11.31
C PRO A 301 19.57 -2.32 10.84
N GLN A 302 20.49 -2.05 11.78
CA GLN A 302 21.89 -1.75 11.48
C GLN A 302 22.66 -2.93 10.87
N PHE A 303 22.19 -4.17 11.11
CA PHE A 303 22.81 -5.39 10.59
C PHE A 303 22.20 -5.84 9.25
N LEU A 304 21.12 -5.19 8.81
CA LEU A 304 20.42 -5.55 7.58
C LEU A 304 21.10 -5.01 6.32
N GLY A 305 22.13 -4.17 6.42
CA GLY A 305 22.81 -3.53 5.29
C GLY A 305 23.04 -4.43 4.05
N PRO A 306 23.63 -5.63 4.19
CA PRO A 306 23.84 -6.56 3.08
C PRO A 306 22.55 -7.11 2.45
N TYR A 307 21.46 -7.12 3.20
CA TYR A 307 20.17 -7.71 2.83
C TYR A 307 19.13 -6.66 2.41
N LEU A 308 19.34 -5.37 2.71
CA LEU A 308 18.40 -4.29 2.39
C LEU A 308 17.91 -4.32 0.93
N PRO A 309 18.76 -4.52 -0.09
CA PRO A 309 18.27 -4.61 -1.47
C PRO A 309 17.30 -5.77 -1.69
N ALA A 310 17.53 -6.92 -1.07
CA ALA A 310 16.65 -8.08 -1.21
C ALA A 310 15.34 -7.90 -0.41
N VAL A 311 15.42 -7.28 0.78
CA VAL A 311 14.23 -6.90 1.58
C VAL A 311 13.32 -5.96 0.80
N VAL A 312 13.87 -4.85 0.28
CA VAL A 312 13.10 -3.85 -0.47
C VAL A 312 12.46 -4.47 -1.72
N ARG A 313 13.18 -5.32 -2.46
CA ARG A 313 12.62 -6.00 -3.63
C ARG A 313 11.48 -6.96 -3.27
N ALA A 314 11.63 -7.74 -2.19
CA ALA A 314 10.58 -8.64 -1.73
C ALA A 314 9.30 -7.88 -1.31
N LEU A 315 9.46 -6.76 -0.60
CA LEU A 315 8.35 -5.90 -0.16
C LEU A 315 7.68 -5.11 -1.30
N LEU A 316 8.39 -4.89 -2.41
CA LEU A 316 7.87 -4.24 -3.62
C LEU A 316 7.35 -5.24 -4.67
N SER A 317 7.21 -6.53 -4.32
CA SER A 317 6.69 -7.53 -5.25
C SER A 317 5.18 -7.33 -5.49
N PRO A 318 4.70 -7.37 -6.75
CA PRO A 318 3.27 -7.23 -7.08
C PRO A 318 2.39 -8.24 -6.34
N ALA A 319 2.93 -9.43 -6.07
CA ALA A 319 2.22 -10.50 -5.41
C ALA A 319 1.83 -10.17 -3.96
N VAL A 320 2.66 -9.38 -3.26
CA VAL A 320 2.40 -8.97 -1.87
C VAL A 320 1.66 -7.63 -1.78
N LEU A 321 1.69 -6.83 -2.85
CA LEU A 321 1.06 -5.50 -2.92
C LEU A 321 -0.39 -5.50 -3.42
N SER A 322 -1.00 -6.68 -3.61
CA SER A 322 -2.39 -6.77 -4.05
C SER A 322 -3.35 -6.13 -3.04
N THR A 323 -4.17 -5.18 -3.51
CA THR A 323 -5.16 -4.41 -2.73
C THR A 323 -6.45 -5.19 -2.41
N ALA A 324 -6.47 -6.50 -2.64
CA ALA A 324 -7.61 -7.33 -2.28
C ALA A 324 -7.88 -7.26 -0.76
N PRO A 325 -9.15 -7.22 -0.30
CA PRO A 325 -9.48 -7.11 1.13
C PRO A 325 -8.84 -8.21 1.98
N SER A 326 -8.68 -9.39 1.39
CA SER A 326 -8.03 -10.52 2.04
C SER A 326 -6.56 -10.25 2.39
N ASN A 327 -5.89 -9.31 1.73
CA ASN A 327 -4.47 -8.99 1.92
C ASN A 327 -4.24 -7.76 2.80
N ALA A 328 -5.27 -7.17 3.42
CA ALA A 328 -5.12 -5.98 4.26
C ALA A 328 -4.08 -6.14 5.40
N GLN A 329 -4.05 -7.31 6.06
CA GLN A 329 -3.04 -7.61 7.08
C GLN A 329 -1.62 -7.72 6.51
N VAL A 330 -1.48 -8.26 5.29
CA VAL A 330 -0.18 -8.37 4.60
C VAL A 330 0.34 -6.97 4.26
N LEU A 331 -0.52 -6.11 3.72
CA LEU A 331 -0.19 -4.72 3.42
C LEU A 331 0.22 -3.94 4.68
N MET A 332 -0.51 -4.09 5.78
CA MET A 332 -0.16 -3.48 7.06
C MET A 332 1.24 -3.90 7.53
N SER A 333 1.59 -5.19 7.48
CA SER A 333 2.94 -5.64 7.85
C SER A 333 4.02 -5.07 6.92
N ILE A 334 3.72 -4.90 5.63
CA ILE A 334 4.63 -4.25 4.67
C ILE A 334 4.81 -2.77 5.01
N ASP A 335 3.73 -2.06 5.33
CA ASP A 335 3.75 -0.66 5.80
C ASP A 335 4.64 -0.53 7.04
N CYS A 336 4.45 -1.39 8.05
CA CYS A 336 5.29 -1.42 9.25
C CYS A 336 6.77 -1.68 8.93
N CYS A 337 7.06 -2.65 8.05
CA CYS A 337 8.43 -2.94 7.64
C CYS A 337 9.10 -1.71 6.99
N PHE A 338 8.43 -1.05 6.04
CA PHE A 338 8.99 0.15 5.41
C PHE A 338 9.17 1.30 6.40
N LEU A 339 8.20 1.49 7.31
CA LEU A 339 8.30 2.51 8.34
C LEU A 339 9.49 2.26 9.28
N ASN A 340 9.69 1.01 9.72
CA ASN A 340 10.85 0.61 10.52
C ASN A 340 12.17 0.87 9.78
N LEU A 341 12.23 0.53 8.49
CA LEU A 341 13.41 0.82 7.66
C LEU A 341 13.67 2.32 7.55
N CYS A 342 12.65 3.14 7.36
CA CYS A 342 12.79 4.61 7.28
C CYS A 342 13.26 5.21 8.62
N ASN A 343 12.75 4.69 9.74
CA ASN A 343 13.04 5.22 11.08
C ASN A 343 14.39 4.78 11.64
N HIS A 344 14.86 3.57 11.31
CA HIS A 344 16.00 2.97 11.99
C HIS A 344 17.23 2.69 11.11
N VAL A 345 17.10 2.75 9.78
CA VAL A 345 18.25 2.62 8.86
C VAL A 345 18.74 4.00 8.46
N GLU A 346 20.06 4.22 8.55
CA GLU A 346 20.64 5.49 8.11
C GLU A 346 20.36 5.77 6.62
N LEU A 347 19.96 7.00 6.30
CA LEU A 347 19.68 7.44 4.91
C LEU A 347 20.83 7.17 3.93
N ARG A 348 22.08 7.13 4.42
CA ARG A 348 23.25 6.80 3.61
C ARG A 348 23.18 5.37 3.02
N GLN A 349 22.57 4.44 3.73
CA GLN A 349 22.40 3.05 3.31
C GLN A 349 21.03 2.81 2.67
N LEU A 350 19.99 3.48 3.18
CA LEU A 350 18.62 3.33 2.70
C LEU A 350 18.43 3.93 1.30
N LEU A 351 18.87 5.17 1.05
CA LEU A 351 18.61 5.85 -0.23
C LEU A 351 19.22 5.13 -1.44
N PRO A 352 20.48 4.66 -1.44
CA PRO A 352 21.00 3.86 -2.54
C PRO A 352 20.19 2.59 -2.81
N THR A 353 19.63 1.98 -1.75
CA THR A 353 18.82 0.78 -1.87
C THR A 353 17.46 1.08 -2.50
N LEU A 354 16.75 2.10 -2.01
CA LEU A 354 15.45 2.53 -2.56
C LEU A 354 15.60 3.00 -4.01
N PHE A 355 16.56 3.88 -4.28
CA PHE A 355 16.78 4.40 -5.63
C PHE A 355 17.23 3.29 -6.59
N GLY A 356 18.05 2.35 -6.13
CA GLY A 356 18.46 1.17 -6.91
C GLY A 356 17.33 0.17 -7.14
N ALA A 357 16.23 0.23 -6.38
CA ALA A 357 15.06 -0.62 -6.59
C ALA A 357 14.20 -0.17 -7.77
N TYR A 358 14.34 1.08 -8.25
CA TYR A 358 13.55 1.63 -9.35
C TYR A 358 13.67 0.81 -10.64
N GLU A 359 14.89 0.42 -11.04
CA GLU A 359 15.08 -0.42 -12.22
C GLU A 359 14.43 -1.80 -12.04
N HIS A 360 14.47 -2.34 -10.83
CA HIS A 360 13.87 -3.64 -10.53
C HIS A 360 12.34 -3.58 -10.62
N VAL A 361 11.67 -2.61 -9.99
CA VAL A 361 10.19 -2.53 -10.03
C VAL A 361 9.67 -2.33 -11.45
N LEU A 362 10.42 -1.64 -12.31
CA LEU A 362 10.10 -1.51 -13.73
C LEU A 362 10.20 -2.84 -14.49
N THR A 363 11.05 -3.78 -14.07
CA THR A 363 11.11 -5.12 -14.67
C THR A 363 9.92 -6.01 -14.29
N LEU A 364 9.22 -5.68 -13.20
CA LEU A 364 8.05 -6.44 -12.73
C LEU A 364 6.77 -6.12 -13.52
N GLN A 365 6.79 -5.09 -14.38
CA GLN A 365 5.65 -4.64 -15.20
C GLN A 365 4.37 -4.40 -14.37
N SER A 366 4.53 -3.81 -13.18
CA SER A 366 3.45 -3.55 -12.23
C SER A 366 3.51 -2.11 -11.76
N ASP A 367 2.49 -1.34 -12.12
CA ASP A 367 2.36 0.07 -11.78
C ASP A 367 2.30 0.26 -10.26
N THR A 368 1.56 -0.61 -9.55
CA THR A 368 1.49 -0.63 -8.08
C THR A 368 2.85 -0.74 -7.41
N SER A 369 3.80 -1.46 -8.00
CA SER A 369 5.14 -1.62 -7.42
C SER A 369 5.97 -0.34 -7.57
N VAL A 370 5.78 0.37 -8.69
CA VAL A 370 6.43 1.67 -8.93
C VAL A 370 5.82 2.73 -8.05
N THR A 371 4.49 2.87 -8.01
CA THR A 371 3.82 3.86 -7.14
C THR A 371 4.13 3.60 -5.68
N ARG A 372 4.19 2.33 -5.26
CA ARG A 372 4.59 1.98 -3.90
C ARG A 372 6.02 2.39 -3.55
N LEU A 373 6.97 2.27 -4.48
CA LEU A 373 8.33 2.77 -4.27
C LEU A 373 8.33 4.28 -4.02
N PHE A 374 7.59 5.06 -4.81
CA PHE A 374 7.49 6.52 -4.66
C PHE A 374 6.77 6.93 -3.37
N SER A 375 5.76 6.18 -2.94
CA SER A 375 5.12 6.36 -1.63
C SER A 375 6.09 6.16 -0.45
N VAL A 376 6.99 5.17 -0.53
CA VAL A 376 8.05 4.98 0.49
C VAL A 376 9.08 6.11 0.43
N VAL A 377 9.49 6.54 -0.78
CA VAL A 377 10.40 7.69 -0.93
C VAL A 377 9.75 8.98 -0.40
N ALA A 378 8.45 9.18 -0.63
CA ALA A 378 7.67 10.28 -0.07
C ALA A 378 7.65 10.25 1.47
N THR A 379 7.56 9.07 2.08
CA THR A 379 7.68 8.91 3.54
C THR A 379 9.05 9.38 4.04
N VAL A 380 10.13 8.97 3.36
CA VAL A 380 11.49 9.47 3.67
C VAL A 380 11.58 10.99 3.52
N VAL A 381 11.00 11.55 2.45
CA VAL A 381 10.99 13.00 2.19
C VAL A 381 10.24 13.78 3.28
N ASN A 382 9.16 13.23 3.84
CA ASN A 382 8.43 13.86 4.94
C ASN A 382 9.30 14.06 6.18
N ASP A 383 10.14 13.08 6.50
CA ASP A 383 10.98 13.08 7.71
C ASP A 383 12.36 13.72 7.49
N LEU A 384 12.68 14.15 6.26
CA LEU A 384 13.94 14.84 5.98
C LEU A 384 14.05 16.18 6.72
N ASP A 385 15.10 16.29 7.52
CA ASP A 385 15.52 17.52 8.18
C ASP A 385 16.45 18.37 7.28
N LEU A 386 16.71 19.62 7.70
CA LEU A 386 17.54 20.56 6.93
C LEU A 386 18.96 20.03 6.66
N ALA A 387 19.53 19.27 7.59
CA ALA A 387 20.86 18.67 7.43
C ALA A 387 20.83 17.51 6.42
N GLY A 388 19.82 16.65 6.50
CA GLY A 388 19.57 15.56 5.56
C GLY A 388 19.37 16.06 4.14
N ILE A 389 18.56 17.11 3.94
CA ILE A 389 18.36 17.76 2.64
C ILE A 389 19.70 18.21 2.07
N ARG A 390 20.50 18.96 2.83
CA ARG A 390 21.79 19.47 2.35
C ARG A 390 22.73 18.34 1.94
N LYS A 391 22.75 17.24 2.71
CA LYS A 391 23.63 16.09 2.48
C LYS A 391 23.19 15.23 1.30
N HIS A 392 21.89 15.04 1.11
CA HIS A 392 21.34 14.06 0.17
C HIS A 392 20.70 14.66 -1.08
N LEU A 393 20.58 15.99 -1.18
CA LEU A 393 20.03 16.71 -2.35
C LEU A 393 20.61 16.23 -3.69
N PRO A 394 21.93 16.03 -3.88
CA PRO A 394 22.46 15.55 -5.15
C PRO A 394 21.94 14.16 -5.55
N SER A 395 21.72 13.28 -4.58
CA SER A 395 21.20 11.93 -4.82
C SER A 395 19.73 11.96 -5.21
N PHE A 396 18.91 12.73 -4.49
CA PHE A 396 17.49 12.95 -4.85
C PHE A 396 17.37 13.60 -6.22
N ALA A 397 18.15 14.65 -6.49
CA ALA A 397 18.12 15.33 -7.79
C ALA A 397 18.45 14.39 -8.94
N ARG A 398 19.44 13.50 -8.78
CA ARG A 398 19.76 12.47 -9.79
C ARG A 398 18.62 11.48 -9.94
N PHE A 399 18.08 10.98 -8.83
CA PHE A 399 16.99 10.01 -8.83
C PHE A 399 15.75 10.56 -9.56
N PHE A 400 15.32 11.78 -9.22
CA PHE A 400 14.17 12.41 -9.86
C PHE A 400 14.40 12.71 -11.34
N VAL A 401 15.58 13.17 -11.76
CA VAL A 401 15.88 13.34 -13.20
C VAL A 401 15.78 12.01 -13.95
N THR A 402 16.22 10.91 -13.33
CA THR A 402 16.08 9.57 -13.92
C THR A 402 14.63 9.10 -13.96
N SER A 403 13.84 9.33 -12.91
CA SER A 403 12.45 8.88 -12.85
C SER A 403 11.50 9.72 -13.71
N LEU A 404 11.76 11.01 -13.91
CA LEU A 404 10.96 11.88 -14.79
C LEU A 404 11.02 11.46 -16.27
N ASP A 405 12.05 10.71 -16.68
CA ASP A 405 12.19 10.21 -18.06
C ASP A 405 11.34 8.92 -18.31
N VAL A 406 10.41 8.57 -17.40
CA VAL A 406 9.60 7.34 -17.44
C VAL A 406 8.80 7.20 -18.73
N ARG A 407 8.15 8.27 -19.21
CA ARG A 407 7.39 8.28 -20.47
C ARG A 407 8.23 7.93 -21.68
N ARG A 408 9.49 8.35 -21.70
CA ARG A 408 10.39 8.09 -22.83
C ARG A 408 11.04 6.71 -22.74
N VAL A 409 11.49 6.30 -21.56
CA VAL A 409 12.34 5.11 -21.38
C VAL A 409 11.54 3.87 -21.04
N HIS A 410 10.38 4.02 -20.40
CA HIS A 410 9.67 2.93 -19.72
C HIS A 410 8.17 2.86 -20.03
N ALA A 411 7.64 3.66 -20.95
CA ALA A 411 6.22 3.61 -21.32
C ALA A 411 5.74 2.20 -21.73
N SER A 412 6.58 1.38 -22.37
CA SER A 412 6.22 0.01 -22.76
C SER A 412 6.19 -1.00 -21.60
N LYS A 413 6.65 -0.61 -20.40
CA LYS A 413 6.71 -1.47 -19.21
C LYS A 413 5.58 -1.18 -18.21
N LEU A 414 4.76 -0.18 -18.48
CA LEU A 414 3.71 0.31 -17.58
C LEU A 414 2.34 0.15 -18.25
N GLN A 415 1.29 -0.07 -17.46
CA GLN A 415 -0.08 -0.17 -17.98
C GLN A 415 -0.75 1.20 -17.97
N ASP A 416 -0.71 1.89 -16.83
CA ASP A 416 -1.12 3.28 -16.66
C ASP A 416 0.11 4.17 -16.46
N LEU A 417 0.58 4.75 -17.55
CA LEU A 417 1.73 5.66 -17.53
C LEU A 417 1.40 6.97 -16.81
N ASP A 418 0.18 7.49 -16.95
CA ASP A 418 -0.18 8.80 -16.41
C ASP A 418 -0.33 8.72 -14.89
N GLU A 419 -0.89 7.64 -14.32
CA GLU A 419 -0.96 7.42 -12.87
C GLU A 419 0.44 7.34 -12.25
N VAL A 420 1.35 6.55 -12.85
CA VAL A 420 2.73 6.40 -12.35
C VAL A 420 3.49 7.72 -12.45
N GLU A 421 3.35 8.43 -13.57
CA GLU A 421 3.98 9.72 -13.77
C GLU A 421 3.48 10.76 -12.75
N ASP A 422 2.20 10.77 -12.43
CA ASP A 422 1.64 11.68 -11.43
C ASP A 422 2.17 11.38 -10.01
N GLU A 423 2.29 10.11 -9.61
CA GLU A 423 2.89 9.73 -8.33
C GLU A 423 4.38 10.14 -8.22
N VAL A 424 5.14 9.99 -9.32
CA VAL A 424 6.54 10.48 -9.39
C VAL A 424 6.59 12.00 -9.20
N LEU A 425 5.68 12.72 -9.86
CA LEU A 425 5.61 14.17 -9.78
C LEU A 425 5.17 14.66 -8.40
N GLU A 426 4.18 14.05 -7.76
CA GLU A 426 3.76 14.42 -6.39
C GLU A 426 4.90 14.20 -5.39
N CYS A 427 5.63 13.08 -5.49
CA CYS A 427 6.81 12.82 -4.65
C CYS A 427 7.90 13.90 -4.86
N LEU A 428 8.17 14.31 -6.11
CA LEU A 428 9.12 15.39 -6.42
C LEU A 428 8.64 16.75 -5.88
N VAL A 429 7.37 17.08 -6.04
CA VAL A 429 6.77 18.31 -5.52
C VAL A 429 6.92 18.36 -4.01
N GLN A 430 6.60 17.28 -3.30
CA GLN A 430 6.78 17.17 -1.86
C GLN A 430 8.23 17.40 -1.43
N PHE A 431 9.19 16.87 -2.20
CA PHE A 431 10.61 17.14 -1.98
C PHE A 431 10.98 18.61 -2.22
N ILE A 432 10.47 19.21 -3.30
CA ILE A 432 10.69 20.62 -3.63
C ILE A 432 10.18 21.55 -2.53
N LEU A 433 9.01 21.25 -1.94
CA LEU A 433 8.43 22.04 -0.84
C LEU A 433 9.31 22.07 0.42
N LYS A 434 10.26 21.13 0.57
CA LYS A 434 11.24 21.13 1.66
C LYS A 434 12.49 21.97 1.35
N LEU A 435 12.70 22.38 0.11
CA LEU A 435 13.90 23.10 -0.31
C LEU A 435 13.81 24.60 -0.01
N SER A 436 14.94 25.19 0.38
CA SER A 436 15.07 26.65 0.36
C SER A 436 15.17 27.18 -1.07
N GLU A 437 14.85 28.44 -1.31
CA GLU A 437 14.98 29.09 -2.62
C GLU A 437 16.38 28.91 -3.24
N LYS A 438 17.43 29.01 -2.41
CA LYS A 438 18.83 28.81 -2.81
C LYS A 438 19.13 27.40 -3.34
N GLN A 439 18.35 26.40 -2.92
CA GLN A 439 18.48 25.01 -3.36
C GLN A 439 17.51 24.68 -4.50
N LEU A 440 16.29 25.23 -4.45
CA LEU A 440 15.26 25.03 -5.47
C LEU A 440 15.69 25.63 -6.81
N LYS A 441 16.19 26.87 -6.83
CA LYS A 441 16.53 27.55 -8.10
C LYS A 441 17.54 26.78 -8.95
N PRO A 442 18.69 26.31 -8.43
CA PRO A 442 19.60 25.47 -9.20
C PRO A 442 18.98 24.14 -9.65
N LEU A 443 18.17 23.51 -8.81
CA LEU A 443 17.49 22.25 -9.17
C LEU A 443 16.50 22.46 -10.31
N PHE A 444 15.65 23.48 -10.21
CA PHE A 444 14.66 23.81 -11.24
C PHE A 444 15.33 24.14 -12.58
N LEU A 445 16.39 24.95 -12.59
CA LEU A 445 17.13 25.26 -13.81
C LEU A 445 17.74 24.01 -14.45
N LYS A 446 18.25 23.08 -13.64
CA LYS A 446 18.76 21.80 -14.13
C LYS A 446 17.67 20.91 -14.73
N LEU A 447 16.46 20.90 -14.15
CA LEU A 447 15.30 20.20 -14.69
C LEU A 447 14.85 20.83 -16.03
N ALA A 448 14.84 22.16 -16.10
CA ALA A 448 14.52 22.89 -17.31
C ALA A 448 15.56 22.64 -18.42
N GLU A 449 16.85 22.62 -18.08
CA GLU A 449 17.93 22.26 -19.00
C GLU A 449 17.77 20.82 -19.50
N TRP A 450 17.52 19.87 -18.59
CA TRP A 450 17.26 18.47 -18.94
C TRP A 450 16.10 18.31 -19.94
N ALA A 451 15.00 19.03 -19.73
CA ALA A 451 13.84 19.01 -20.63
C ALA A 451 14.13 19.64 -22.01
N GLN A 452 15.09 20.55 -22.09
CA GLN A 452 15.54 21.18 -23.34
C GLN A 452 16.62 20.37 -24.08
N THR A 453 17.29 19.43 -23.41
CA THR A 453 18.32 18.61 -24.05
C THR A 453 17.75 17.63 -25.07
N HIS A 454 18.27 17.69 -26.31
CA HIS A 454 17.88 16.79 -27.39
C HIS A 454 18.33 15.35 -27.13
N VAL A 455 17.39 14.41 -27.28
CA VAL A 455 17.61 12.98 -27.10
C VAL A 455 17.92 12.32 -28.42
N GLY A 456 19.22 12.11 -28.70
CA GLY A 456 19.68 11.50 -29.95
C GLY A 456 19.17 10.08 -30.23
N SER A 457 18.76 9.31 -29.20
CA SER A 457 18.36 7.90 -29.34
C SER A 457 16.87 7.63 -29.52
N SER A 458 15.99 8.61 -29.25
CA SER A 458 14.52 8.46 -29.32
C SER A 458 13.86 9.45 -30.31
N GLY A 459 14.66 10.23 -31.05
CA GLY A 459 14.16 11.22 -32.01
C GLY A 459 13.27 12.29 -31.38
N LYS A 460 12.46 12.96 -32.22
CA LYS A 460 11.55 14.07 -31.82
C LYS A 460 10.52 13.66 -30.77
N SER A 461 10.02 12.42 -30.82
CA SER A 461 9.04 11.89 -29.86
C SER A 461 9.62 11.83 -28.43
N GLY A 462 10.91 11.51 -28.30
CA GLY A 462 11.60 11.52 -27.01
C GLY A 462 11.73 12.92 -26.39
N ASP A 463 11.99 13.94 -27.22
CA ASP A 463 12.07 15.33 -26.77
C ASP A 463 10.70 15.83 -26.29
N ILE A 464 9.63 15.53 -27.05
CA ILE A 464 8.25 15.86 -26.68
C ILE A 464 7.88 15.20 -25.36
N SER A 465 8.24 13.92 -25.17
CA SER A 465 7.97 13.19 -23.92
C SER A 465 8.55 13.89 -22.70
N ARG A 466 9.81 14.35 -22.75
CA ARG A 466 10.44 15.09 -21.64
C ARG A 466 9.77 16.44 -21.37
N ARG A 467 9.43 17.16 -22.45
CA ARG A 467 8.72 18.44 -22.35
C ARG A 467 7.38 18.29 -21.65
N ILE A 468 6.60 17.25 -21.97
CA ILE A 468 5.32 16.97 -21.32
C ILE A 468 5.50 16.81 -19.81
N VAL A 469 6.41 15.93 -19.37
CA VAL A 469 6.61 15.68 -17.92
C VAL A 469 7.12 16.94 -17.21
N PHE A 470 8.03 17.69 -17.84
CA PHE A 470 8.51 18.94 -17.27
C PHE A 470 7.40 19.99 -17.14
N PHE A 471 6.54 20.15 -18.14
CA PHE A 471 5.44 21.11 -18.06
C PHE A 471 4.34 20.65 -17.09
N LYS A 472 4.09 19.35 -16.94
CA LYS A 472 3.25 18.83 -15.85
C LYS A 472 3.82 19.17 -14.47
N LEU A 473 5.14 19.10 -14.31
CA LEU A 473 5.81 19.58 -13.09
C LEU A 473 5.59 21.09 -12.89
N VAL A 474 5.71 21.91 -13.93
CA VAL A 474 5.45 23.36 -13.86
C VAL A 474 4.02 23.64 -13.40
N VAL A 475 3.02 22.93 -13.93
CA VAL A 475 1.62 23.02 -13.49
C VAL A 475 1.49 22.68 -12.00
N LYS A 476 2.00 21.53 -11.55
CA LYS A 476 1.89 21.14 -10.14
C LYS A 476 2.63 22.12 -9.21
N LEU A 477 3.76 22.68 -9.65
CA LEU A 477 4.48 23.69 -8.88
C LEU A 477 3.73 25.03 -8.82
N SER A 478 3.11 25.48 -9.90
CA SER A 478 2.26 26.69 -9.87
C SER A 478 1.10 26.52 -8.92
N ASP A 479 0.44 25.36 -8.91
CA ASP A 479 -0.71 25.10 -8.03
C ASP A 479 -0.31 25.08 -6.55
N ARG A 480 0.87 24.53 -6.24
CA ARG A 480 1.35 24.31 -4.87
C ARG A 480 2.03 25.53 -4.27
N LEU A 481 2.85 26.24 -5.05
CA LEU A 481 3.62 27.40 -4.60
C LEU A 481 2.96 28.74 -4.97
N ARG A 482 2.03 28.76 -5.92
CA ARG A 482 1.26 29.93 -6.37
C ARG A 482 2.19 31.10 -6.72
N GLY A 483 1.91 32.30 -6.21
CA GLY A 483 2.69 33.52 -6.47
C GLY A 483 4.19 33.38 -6.21
N ILE A 484 4.60 32.50 -5.27
CA ILE A 484 6.02 32.25 -4.96
C ILE A 484 6.75 31.66 -6.18
N PHE A 485 6.05 30.91 -7.03
CA PHE A 485 6.64 30.26 -8.20
C PHE A 485 6.61 31.13 -9.46
N VAL A 486 5.76 32.16 -9.52
CA VAL A 486 5.63 33.05 -10.70
C VAL A 486 6.99 33.59 -11.20
N PRO A 487 7.94 34.04 -10.35
CA PRO A 487 9.25 34.50 -10.81
C PRO A 487 10.07 33.45 -11.59
N TYR A 488 9.82 32.16 -11.39
CA TYR A 488 10.51 31.08 -12.08
C TYR A 488 10.10 30.96 -13.55
N TYR A 489 8.92 31.47 -13.93
CA TYR A 489 8.49 31.52 -15.33
C TYR A 489 9.44 32.35 -16.20
N ALA A 490 10.19 33.31 -15.62
CA ALA A 490 11.22 34.05 -16.36
C ALA A 490 12.28 33.14 -17.01
N HIS A 491 12.47 31.92 -16.48
CA HIS A 491 13.43 30.96 -17.00
C HIS A 491 12.84 29.98 -18.03
N VAL A 492 11.51 29.93 -18.18
CA VAL A 492 10.83 28.90 -18.99
C VAL A 492 9.75 29.46 -19.93
N LEU A 493 9.46 30.77 -19.90
CA LEU A 493 8.40 31.38 -20.71
C LEU A 493 8.67 31.23 -22.22
N GLU A 494 9.90 31.49 -22.67
CA GLU A 494 10.30 31.27 -24.06
C GLU A 494 10.21 29.79 -24.45
N PHE A 495 10.52 28.89 -23.51
CA PHE A 495 10.44 27.45 -23.75
C PHE A 495 8.99 26.97 -23.88
N LEU A 496 8.09 27.44 -23.03
CA LEU A 496 6.64 27.20 -23.12
C LEU A 496 6.08 27.71 -24.45
N THR A 497 6.41 28.94 -24.84
CA THR A 497 5.91 29.53 -26.09
C THR A 497 6.48 28.88 -27.35
N SER A 498 7.74 28.43 -27.33
CA SER A 498 8.32 27.58 -28.40
C SER A 498 7.54 26.27 -28.53
N ALA A 499 7.31 25.56 -27.41
CA ALA A 499 6.58 24.30 -27.42
C ALA A 499 5.14 24.49 -27.94
N LEU A 500 4.47 25.58 -27.55
CA LEU A 500 3.14 25.94 -28.03
C LEU A 500 3.10 26.12 -29.57
N ARG A 501 4.05 26.89 -30.12
CA ARG A 501 4.17 27.11 -31.57
C ARG A 501 4.44 25.82 -32.34
N GLU A 502 5.35 25.01 -31.83
CA GLU A 502 5.76 23.75 -32.45
C GLU A 502 4.60 22.74 -32.47
N SER A 503 3.92 22.53 -31.34
CA SER A 503 2.79 21.60 -31.24
C SER A 503 1.60 22.07 -32.08
N ARG A 504 1.26 23.36 -32.05
CA ARG A 504 0.21 23.91 -32.93
C ARG A 504 0.51 23.63 -34.40
N LYS A 505 1.74 23.88 -34.85
CA LYS A 505 2.14 23.66 -36.25
C LYS A 505 1.94 22.20 -36.70
N VAL A 506 2.12 21.24 -35.80
CA VAL A 506 1.85 19.82 -36.08
C VAL A 506 0.34 19.56 -36.17
N LEU A 507 -0.44 20.13 -35.25
CA LEU A 507 -1.90 19.91 -35.17
C LEU A 507 -2.69 20.58 -36.29
N MET A 508 -2.17 21.67 -36.87
CA MET A 508 -2.72 22.33 -38.06
C MET A 508 -2.52 21.53 -39.36
N GLN A 509 -1.82 20.40 -39.32
CA GLN A 509 -1.74 19.48 -40.45
C GLN A 509 -2.98 18.58 -40.45
N LYS A 510 -3.54 18.29 -41.63
CA LYS A 510 -4.75 17.46 -41.76
C LYS A 510 -4.53 16.11 -41.06
N PRO A 511 -5.47 15.65 -40.20
CA PRO A 511 -5.30 14.41 -39.46
C PRO A 511 -5.12 13.23 -40.43
N PRO A 512 -4.32 12.20 -40.06
CA PRO A 512 -4.20 11.00 -40.87
C PRO A 512 -5.58 10.36 -41.01
N ARG A 513 -6.05 10.15 -42.25
CA ARG A 513 -7.34 9.48 -42.52
C ARG A 513 -7.34 8.09 -41.87
N SER A 514 -8.24 7.86 -40.91
CA SER A 514 -8.58 6.52 -40.44
C SER A 514 -9.22 5.74 -41.59
N SER A 515 -8.81 4.49 -41.78
CA SER A 515 -9.33 3.60 -42.82
C SER A 515 -10.72 3.04 -42.53
N GLU A 516 -11.54 3.71 -41.72
CA GLU A 516 -12.85 3.19 -41.27
C GLU A 516 -14.04 4.12 -41.53
N GLU A 517 -13.85 5.24 -42.24
CA GLU A 517 -14.97 6.03 -42.79
C GLU A 517 -14.92 6.00 -44.33
N SER A 518 -15.26 4.83 -44.87
CA SER A 518 -15.76 4.70 -46.24
C SER A 518 -17.08 3.95 -46.16
N ASP A 519 -18.20 4.68 -46.10
CA ASP A 519 -19.46 4.34 -46.76
C ASP A 519 -20.51 5.41 -46.43
N SER A 520 -20.65 6.39 -47.33
CA SER A 520 -21.94 6.88 -47.85
C SER A 520 -21.68 7.96 -48.92
N ASP A 521 -21.76 7.54 -50.18
CA ASP A 521 -22.50 8.15 -51.32
C ASP A 521 -23.01 9.60 -51.10
N ASP A 522 -22.96 10.55 -52.03
CA ASP A 522 -22.78 10.50 -53.48
C ASP A 522 -22.62 11.95 -54.03
N ASP A 523 -22.30 12.02 -55.33
CA ASP A 523 -22.59 13.08 -56.31
C ASP A 523 -21.52 14.14 -56.67
N ASP A 524 -21.00 13.90 -57.89
CA ASP A 524 -20.80 14.83 -59.00
C ASP A 524 -19.76 15.96 -58.88
N ASP A 525 -18.57 15.68 -59.45
CA ASP A 525 -17.92 16.69 -60.28
C ASP A 525 -17.30 16.06 -61.55
N PHE A 526 -18.21 15.88 -62.50
CA PHE A 526 -18.02 15.60 -63.91
C PHE A 526 -17.42 16.85 -64.59
N PHE A 527 -16.12 17.13 -64.49
CA PHE A 527 -15.29 17.87 -65.48
C PHE A 527 -13.89 18.19 -64.93
N ALA A 528 -12.87 17.40 -65.31
CA ALA A 528 -11.50 17.90 -65.56
C ALA A 528 -10.61 16.80 -66.19
N SER A 529 -10.58 16.84 -67.52
CA SER A 529 -9.51 16.46 -68.47
C SER A 529 -8.33 15.58 -68.04
N GLU A 530 -8.17 14.50 -68.80
CA GLU A 530 -7.02 13.62 -69.00
C GLU A 530 -5.69 14.37 -69.22
N GLU A 531 -4.62 13.95 -68.52
CA GLU A 531 -3.28 13.64 -69.07
C GLU A 531 -2.27 13.28 -67.95
N GLU A 532 -1.96 11.99 -67.75
CA GLU A 532 -0.66 11.53 -67.23
C GLU A 532 -0.29 10.17 -67.86
N PRO A 533 0.98 9.90 -68.22
CA PRO A 533 1.48 8.55 -68.39
C PRO A 533 2.17 8.04 -67.11
N PRO A 534 2.23 6.71 -66.88
CA PRO A 534 2.40 6.14 -65.55
C PRO A 534 3.88 5.97 -65.16
N THR A 535 4.23 6.28 -63.92
CA THR A 535 5.41 5.67 -63.28
C THR A 535 5.00 4.86 -62.04
N LYS A 536 5.02 3.54 -62.21
CA LYS A 536 4.92 2.56 -61.13
C LYS A 536 6.04 2.79 -60.11
N LYS A 537 5.70 3.19 -58.89
CA LYS A 537 6.49 2.86 -57.69
C LYS A 537 5.64 2.03 -56.74
N VAL A 538 6.14 0.83 -56.52
CA VAL A 538 5.62 -0.24 -55.68
C VAL A 538 5.43 0.28 -54.25
N LYS A 539 4.19 0.21 -53.77
CA LYS A 539 3.76 0.56 -52.41
C LYS A 539 3.98 -0.66 -51.51
N LEU A 540 5.01 -0.62 -50.67
CA LEU A 540 5.21 -1.58 -49.60
C LEU A 540 5.78 -0.83 -48.38
N GLY A 541 4.91 -0.40 -47.45
CA GLY A 541 5.32 0.26 -46.20
C GLY A 541 4.37 1.25 -45.51
N SER A 542 3.06 1.34 -45.84
CA SER A 542 2.23 2.45 -45.32
C SER A 542 1.63 2.28 -43.93
N SER A 543 1.69 1.10 -43.30
CA SER A 543 1.02 0.87 -42.01
C SER A 543 1.79 1.44 -40.82
N THR A 544 3.14 1.34 -40.82
CA THR A 544 3.99 1.84 -39.73
C THR A 544 4.07 3.37 -39.69
N SER A 545 4.02 4.05 -40.84
CA SER A 545 4.09 5.52 -40.90
C SER A 545 2.82 6.21 -40.40
N ILE A 546 1.66 5.55 -40.53
CA ILE A 546 0.37 6.09 -40.07
C ILE A 546 0.27 6.02 -38.53
N VAL A 547 0.74 4.91 -37.94
CA VAL A 547 0.77 4.71 -36.48
C VAL A 547 1.71 5.70 -35.78
N ASP A 548 2.87 5.96 -36.37
CA ASP A 548 3.85 6.93 -35.85
C ASP A 548 3.30 8.37 -35.90
N ALA A 549 2.64 8.74 -37.00
CA ALA A 549 2.02 10.06 -37.16
C ALA A 549 0.84 10.28 -36.19
N LYS A 550 0.02 9.25 -35.93
CA LYS A 550 -1.06 9.33 -34.94
C LYS A 550 -0.52 9.52 -33.53
N THR A 551 0.50 8.74 -33.15
CA THR A 551 1.16 8.83 -31.84
C THR A 551 1.84 10.20 -31.64
N GLU A 552 2.52 10.71 -32.67
CA GLU A 552 3.11 12.05 -32.65
C GLU A 552 2.04 13.14 -32.47
N ARG A 553 0.88 12.98 -33.13
CA ARG A 553 -0.26 13.91 -32.98
C ARG A 553 -0.80 13.89 -31.54
N GLU A 554 -1.06 12.72 -30.98
CA GLU A 554 -1.54 12.55 -29.60
C GLU A 554 -0.57 13.17 -28.58
N LEU A 555 0.73 12.94 -28.73
CA LEU A 555 1.76 13.55 -27.89
C LEU A 555 1.77 15.08 -28.01
N ASN A 556 1.59 15.63 -29.22
CA ASN A 556 1.52 17.08 -29.42
C ASN A 556 0.22 17.68 -28.85
N THR A 557 -0.90 16.98 -28.92
CA THR A 557 -2.14 17.40 -28.24
C THR A 557 -1.94 17.45 -26.73
N LEU A 558 -1.34 16.41 -26.14
CA LEU A 558 -1.03 16.38 -24.71
C LEU A 558 -0.05 17.49 -24.33
N LEU A 559 1.02 17.69 -25.11
CA LEU A 559 1.98 18.76 -24.91
C LEU A 559 1.32 20.14 -24.96
N LEU A 560 0.53 20.42 -26.00
CA LEU A 560 -0.19 21.68 -26.15
C LEU A 560 -1.09 21.95 -24.93
N SER A 561 -1.87 20.95 -24.52
CA SER A 561 -2.77 21.10 -23.36
C SER A 561 -2.03 21.34 -22.05
N THR A 562 -0.88 20.69 -21.88
CA THR A 562 -0.04 20.85 -20.68
C THR A 562 0.62 22.23 -20.65
N VAL A 563 1.09 22.73 -21.79
CA VAL A 563 1.70 24.07 -21.92
C VAL A 563 0.69 25.17 -21.62
N VAL A 564 -0.54 25.07 -22.13
CA VAL A 564 -1.59 26.07 -21.84
C VAL A 564 -1.93 26.08 -20.35
N ARG A 565 -2.06 24.91 -19.71
CA ARG A 565 -2.26 24.85 -18.25
C ARG A 565 -1.08 25.43 -17.48
N ALA A 566 0.15 25.18 -17.93
CA ALA A 566 1.35 25.74 -17.29
C ALA A 566 1.38 27.28 -17.41
N LEU A 567 1.00 27.83 -18.55
CA LEU A 567 0.85 29.28 -18.75
C LEU A 567 -0.28 29.86 -17.88
N ASP A 568 -1.43 29.18 -17.81
CA ASP A 568 -2.55 29.60 -16.98
C ASP A 568 -2.17 29.71 -15.50
N GLY A 569 -1.42 28.72 -14.97
CA GLY A 569 -0.89 28.76 -13.61
C GLY A 569 0.05 29.96 -13.34
N CYS A 570 0.72 30.49 -14.36
CA CYS A 570 1.47 31.74 -14.25
C CYS A 570 0.52 32.92 -14.08
N PHE A 571 -0.49 33.02 -14.95
CA PHE A 571 -1.36 34.19 -15.04
C PHE A 571 -2.30 34.30 -13.84
N VAL A 572 -2.92 33.19 -13.43
CA VAL A 572 -3.84 33.13 -12.28
C VAL A 572 -3.14 33.52 -10.97
N HIS A 573 -1.83 33.30 -10.87
CA HIS A 573 -1.06 33.56 -9.67
C HIS A 573 -0.21 34.84 -9.76
N ASP A 574 -0.28 35.58 -10.87
CA ASP A 574 0.45 36.83 -11.09
C ASP A 574 -0.18 38.00 -10.33
N THR A 575 0.22 38.13 -9.07
CA THR A 575 -0.20 39.24 -8.20
C THR A 575 0.74 40.44 -8.26
N ASP A 576 2.03 40.21 -8.53
CA ASP A 576 3.10 41.20 -8.44
C ASP A 576 3.45 41.89 -9.77
N GLY A 577 2.73 41.60 -10.85
CA GLY A 577 2.94 42.24 -12.16
C GLY A 577 4.11 41.61 -12.92
N PHE A 578 4.23 40.29 -12.88
CA PHE A 578 5.19 39.55 -13.67
C PHE A 578 4.93 39.71 -15.18
N MET A 579 3.68 39.80 -15.62
CA MET A 579 3.30 39.91 -17.02
C MET A 579 3.39 41.35 -17.55
N GLU A 580 4.61 41.87 -17.60
CA GLU A 580 4.91 43.15 -18.25
C GLU A 580 4.86 43.04 -19.78
N LYS A 581 4.81 44.19 -20.47
CA LYS A 581 4.67 44.29 -21.93
C LYS A 581 5.59 43.34 -22.72
N ASP A 582 6.89 43.30 -22.39
CA ASP A 582 7.84 42.47 -23.14
C ASP A 582 7.52 40.97 -23.05
N ARG A 583 7.04 40.50 -21.89
CA ARG A 583 6.64 39.09 -21.70
C ARG A 583 5.27 38.82 -22.29
N PHE A 584 4.36 39.78 -22.19
CA PHE A 584 3.04 39.72 -22.79
C PHE A 584 3.13 39.56 -24.31
N ASP A 585 3.97 40.36 -24.97
CA ASP A 585 4.19 40.33 -26.43
C ASP A 585 4.75 38.96 -26.89
N VAL A 586 5.55 38.29 -26.06
CA VAL A 586 6.10 36.95 -26.35
C VAL A 586 5.00 35.87 -26.35
N VAL A 587 4.01 35.99 -25.47
CA VAL A 587 2.97 34.97 -25.23
C VAL A 587 1.72 35.20 -26.07
N LEU A 588 1.37 36.46 -26.32
CA LEU A 588 0.10 36.88 -26.91
C LEU A 588 -0.23 36.12 -28.20
N SER A 589 0.57 36.30 -29.25
CA SER A 589 0.29 35.70 -30.55
C SER A 589 0.29 34.18 -30.48
N PRO A 590 1.28 33.50 -29.88
CA PRO A 590 1.28 32.04 -29.76
C PRO A 590 0.03 31.47 -29.10
N LEU A 591 -0.49 32.13 -28.06
CA LEU A 591 -1.65 31.65 -27.31
C LEU A 591 -2.97 31.89 -28.02
N VAL A 592 -3.19 33.09 -28.57
CA VAL A 592 -4.40 33.41 -29.35
C VAL A 592 -4.51 32.50 -30.59
N ASP A 593 -3.37 32.18 -31.19
CA ASP A 593 -3.29 31.32 -32.35
C ASP A 593 -3.70 29.85 -32.09
N VAL A 594 -3.73 29.41 -30.83
CA VAL A 594 -4.23 28.07 -30.48
C VAL A 594 -5.70 27.89 -30.84
N LEU A 595 -6.49 28.97 -30.86
CA LEU A 595 -7.90 28.93 -31.26
C LEU A 595 -8.08 28.35 -32.68
N ASP A 596 -7.11 28.58 -33.57
CA ASP A 596 -7.17 28.10 -34.96
C ASP A 596 -7.06 26.58 -35.09
N VAL A 597 -6.64 25.87 -34.03
CA VAL A 597 -6.53 24.41 -34.06
C VAL A 597 -7.89 23.76 -34.32
N LEU A 598 -9.00 24.40 -33.92
CA LEU A 598 -10.37 23.94 -34.19
C LEU A 598 -10.71 23.90 -35.68
N GLN A 599 -9.97 24.62 -36.53
CA GLN A 599 -10.12 24.50 -37.98
C GLN A 599 -9.70 23.12 -38.50
N TYR A 600 -8.80 22.44 -37.80
CA TYR A 600 -8.18 21.19 -38.23
C TYR A 600 -8.55 19.99 -37.36
N ASP A 601 -8.91 20.24 -36.10
CA ASP A 601 -9.20 19.21 -35.12
C ASP A 601 -10.38 19.60 -34.22
N SER A 602 -11.59 19.15 -34.58
CA SER A 602 -12.80 19.42 -33.81
C SER A 602 -12.82 18.72 -32.44
N SER A 603 -12.02 17.66 -32.25
CA SER A 603 -11.93 16.94 -30.97
C SER A 603 -11.34 17.82 -29.86
N MET A 604 -10.59 18.86 -30.23
CA MET A 604 -9.96 19.79 -29.29
C MET A 604 -10.90 20.90 -28.81
N ARG A 605 -12.18 20.86 -29.20
CA ARG A 605 -13.19 21.85 -28.84
C ARG A 605 -13.30 22.10 -27.35
N GLU A 606 -13.47 21.04 -26.56
CA GLU A 606 -13.59 21.17 -25.09
C GLU A 606 -12.33 21.81 -24.49
N PHE A 607 -11.14 21.36 -24.91
CA PHE A 607 -9.88 21.96 -24.49
C PHE A 607 -9.79 23.46 -24.83
N VAL A 608 -10.18 23.86 -26.04
CA VAL A 608 -10.10 25.26 -26.45
C VAL A 608 -11.10 26.13 -25.68
N LEU A 609 -12.35 25.67 -25.52
CA LEU A 609 -13.40 26.45 -24.85
C LEU A 609 -13.23 26.50 -23.32
N GLU A 610 -12.81 25.40 -22.70
CA GLU A 610 -12.74 25.29 -21.23
C GLU A 610 -11.33 25.50 -20.66
N THR A 611 -10.28 25.48 -21.48
CA THR A 611 -8.89 25.69 -21.01
C THR A 611 -8.22 26.90 -21.69
N VAL A 612 -8.27 27.01 -23.02
CA VAL A 612 -7.57 28.11 -23.73
C VAL A 612 -8.28 29.45 -23.54
N ALA A 613 -9.61 29.50 -23.68
CA ALA A 613 -10.38 30.73 -23.52
C ALA A 613 -10.25 31.33 -22.10
N PRO A 614 -10.39 30.56 -21.00
CA PRO A 614 -10.08 31.06 -19.66
C PRO A 614 -8.63 31.50 -19.50
N CYS A 615 -7.66 30.77 -20.09
CA CYS A 615 -6.25 31.14 -20.04
C CYS A 615 -5.96 32.51 -20.68
N LEU A 616 -6.61 32.82 -21.81
CA LEU A 616 -6.52 34.13 -22.46
C LEU A 616 -7.14 35.24 -21.60
N ALA A 617 -8.25 34.97 -20.91
CA ALA A 617 -8.84 35.90 -19.96
C ALA A 617 -7.92 36.12 -18.74
N ASN A 618 -7.29 35.07 -18.24
CA ASN A 618 -6.31 35.17 -17.15
C ASN A 618 -5.04 35.92 -17.58
N LEU A 619 -4.60 35.77 -18.84
CA LEU A 619 -3.51 36.59 -19.40
C LEU A 619 -3.85 38.09 -19.37
N ALA A 620 -5.08 38.44 -19.76
CA ALA A 620 -5.57 39.81 -19.66
C ALA A 620 -5.60 40.30 -18.20
N TRP A 621 -6.12 39.48 -17.29
CA TRP A 621 -6.12 39.78 -15.85
C TRP A 621 -4.71 40.02 -15.30
N ALA A 622 -3.74 39.19 -15.67
CA ALA A 622 -2.35 39.33 -15.25
C ALA A 622 -1.69 40.61 -15.78
N ALA A 623 -2.08 41.07 -16.98
CA ALA A 623 -1.52 42.26 -17.61
C ALA A 623 -1.93 43.59 -16.93
N LYS A 624 -3.10 43.62 -16.24
CA LYS A 624 -3.62 44.76 -15.44
C LYS A 624 -3.54 46.13 -16.14
N SER A 625 -3.69 46.16 -17.47
CA SER A 625 -3.46 47.37 -18.26
C SER A 625 -4.25 47.36 -19.55
N ASP A 626 -5.12 48.34 -19.73
CA ASP A 626 -5.89 48.59 -20.96
C ASP A 626 -4.99 48.67 -22.21
N LEU A 627 -3.74 49.12 -22.07
CA LEU A 627 -2.78 49.19 -23.17
C LEU A 627 -2.41 47.81 -23.71
N LEU A 628 -2.42 46.79 -22.85
CA LEU A 628 -2.16 45.39 -23.20
C LEU A 628 -3.45 44.64 -23.52
N TRP A 629 -4.58 45.03 -22.93
CA TRP A 629 -5.89 44.45 -23.26
C TRP A 629 -6.28 44.70 -24.70
N LYS A 630 -6.10 45.93 -25.23
CA LYS A 630 -6.45 46.27 -26.62
C LYS A 630 -5.84 45.33 -27.67
N PRO A 631 -4.51 45.11 -27.73
CA PRO A 631 -3.94 44.21 -28.72
C PRO A 631 -4.40 42.75 -28.55
N LEU A 632 -4.62 42.30 -27.31
CA LEU A 632 -5.18 40.95 -27.06
C LEU A 632 -6.61 40.82 -27.54
N HIS A 633 -7.46 41.75 -27.11
CA HIS A 633 -8.88 41.80 -27.44
C HIS A 633 -9.07 41.87 -28.95
N TYR A 634 -8.35 42.77 -29.62
CA TYR A 634 -8.37 42.86 -31.08
C TYR A 634 -7.90 41.56 -31.74
N ALA A 635 -6.82 40.94 -31.26
CA ALA A 635 -6.34 39.67 -31.82
C ALA A 635 -7.38 38.54 -31.69
N VAL A 636 -8.12 38.47 -30.57
CA VAL A 636 -9.21 37.51 -30.36
C VAL A 636 -10.39 37.84 -31.25
N LEU A 637 -10.86 39.09 -31.31
CA LEU A 637 -11.96 39.51 -32.17
C LEU A 637 -11.68 39.22 -33.65
N MET A 638 -10.44 39.38 -34.11
CA MET A 638 -10.08 39.04 -35.49
C MET A 638 -10.28 37.54 -35.81
N LYS A 639 -10.25 36.64 -34.82
CA LYS A 639 -10.59 35.22 -35.00
C LYS A 639 -12.09 35.00 -35.23
N SER A 640 -12.95 35.91 -34.76
CA SER A 640 -14.40 35.83 -34.96
C SER A 640 -14.84 36.13 -36.39
N ARG A 641 -13.95 36.61 -37.25
CA ARG A 641 -14.19 36.80 -38.69
C ARG A 641 -13.67 35.65 -39.55
N GLY A 642 -13.22 34.55 -38.93
CA GLY A 642 -12.72 33.37 -39.64
C GLY A 642 -13.83 32.54 -40.29
N ASP A 643 -13.49 31.78 -41.32
CA ASP A 643 -14.45 30.93 -42.06
C ASP A 643 -15.04 29.80 -41.20
N ASN A 644 -14.28 29.31 -40.21
CA ASN A 644 -14.69 28.17 -39.38
C ASN A 644 -15.51 28.62 -38.16
N ALA A 645 -16.76 28.15 -38.08
CA ALA A 645 -17.69 28.48 -36.99
C ALA A 645 -17.19 28.09 -35.59
N SER A 646 -16.41 27.01 -35.45
CA SER A 646 -15.86 26.61 -34.14
C SER A 646 -14.78 27.59 -33.65
N VAL A 647 -13.99 28.15 -34.57
CA VAL A 647 -13.01 29.19 -34.24
C VAL A 647 -13.73 30.49 -33.85
N ARG A 648 -14.78 30.86 -34.59
CA ARG A 648 -15.61 32.03 -34.25
C ARG A 648 -16.26 31.90 -32.88
N LEU A 649 -16.82 30.74 -32.58
CA LEU A 649 -17.36 30.43 -31.27
C LEU A 649 -16.30 30.54 -30.18
N ALA A 650 -15.11 29.99 -30.40
CA ALA A 650 -14.03 30.06 -29.41
C ALA A 650 -13.54 31.49 -29.16
N ALA A 651 -13.49 32.33 -30.20
CA ALA A 651 -13.19 33.75 -30.06
C ALA A 651 -14.23 34.46 -29.17
N LEU A 652 -15.51 34.20 -29.44
CA LEU A 652 -16.62 34.78 -28.69
C LEU A 652 -16.68 34.30 -27.24
N VAL A 653 -16.44 33.01 -26.98
CA VAL A 653 -16.30 32.47 -25.62
C VAL A 653 -15.09 33.07 -24.92
N THR A 654 -13.99 33.33 -25.62
CA THR A 654 -12.83 34.03 -25.03
C THR A 654 -13.21 35.45 -24.59
N VAL A 655 -13.95 36.20 -25.43
CA VAL A 655 -14.46 37.53 -25.08
C VAL A 655 -15.39 37.44 -23.86
N GLU A 656 -16.30 36.46 -23.84
CA GLU A 656 -17.17 36.18 -22.68
C GLU A 656 -16.35 36.00 -21.40
N LYS A 657 -15.29 35.17 -21.46
CA LYS A 657 -14.41 34.89 -20.33
C LYS A 657 -13.63 36.13 -19.88
N CYS A 658 -13.17 36.99 -20.78
CA CYS A 658 -12.53 38.25 -20.41
C CYS A 658 -13.46 39.14 -19.57
N TYR A 659 -14.72 39.29 -19.98
CA TYR A 659 -15.73 40.01 -19.19
C TYR A 659 -16.05 39.32 -17.84
N GLN A 660 -16.03 37.99 -17.78
CA GLN A 660 -16.25 37.25 -16.52
C GLN A 660 -15.09 37.42 -15.52
N VAL A 661 -13.85 37.44 -16.00
CA VAL A 661 -12.65 37.47 -15.16
C VAL A 661 -12.28 38.89 -14.73
N ILE A 662 -12.34 39.85 -15.65
CA ILE A 662 -11.90 41.23 -15.40
C ILE A 662 -13.05 42.10 -14.88
N GLY A 663 -14.28 41.86 -15.35
CA GLY A 663 -15.47 42.60 -14.90
C GLY A 663 -15.65 43.95 -15.59
N ASP A 664 -16.07 44.95 -14.81
CA ASP A 664 -16.46 46.30 -15.26
C ASP A 664 -15.32 47.08 -15.91
N GLU A 665 -14.08 46.90 -15.46
CA GLU A 665 -12.90 47.52 -16.06
C GLU A 665 -12.74 47.14 -17.55
N PHE A 666 -13.18 45.94 -17.95
CA PHE A 666 -13.09 45.48 -19.33
C PHE A 666 -14.08 46.16 -20.27
N LEU A 667 -15.09 46.89 -19.75
CA LEU A 667 -16.00 47.69 -20.57
C LEU A 667 -15.28 48.76 -21.40
N ALA A 668 -14.04 49.14 -21.04
CA ALA A 668 -13.19 49.98 -21.86
C ALA A 668 -12.94 49.40 -23.27
N MET A 669 -13.05 48.07 -23.43
CA MET A 669 -12.88 47.37 -24.70
C MET A 669 -14.19 47.22 -25.50
N LEU A 670 -15.34 47.56 -24.90
CA LEU A 670 -16.66 47.41 -25.53
C LEU A 670 -16.81 48.16 -26.86
N PRO A 671 -16.32 49.41 -27.03
CA PRO A 671 -16.41 50.10 -28.32
C PRO A 671 -15.75 49.32 -29.47
N GLU A 672 -14.70 48.55 -29.18
CA GLU A 672 -14.00 47.71 -30.17
C GLU A 672 -14.77 46.40 -30.42
N SER A 673 -15.54 45.90 -29.44
CA SER A 673 -16.38 44.71 -29.59
C SER A 673 -17.63 44.92 -30.44
N ILE A 674 -18.27 46.10 -30.35
CA ILE A 674 -19.60 46.35 -30.94
C ILE A 674 -19.70 45.92 -32.42
N PRO A 675 -18.77 46.30 -33.33
CA PRO A 675 -18.88 45.91 -34.74
C PRO A 675 -18.84 44.39 -34.95
N PHE A 676 -18.04 43.67 -34.15
CA PHE A 676 -17.91 42.22 -34.24
C PHE A 676 -19.11 41.50 -33.64
N LEU A 677 -19.66 42.00 -32.54
CA LEU A 677 -20.87 41.44 -31.94
C LEU A 677 -22.07 41.59 -32.87
N ALA A 678 -22.23 42.75 -33.52
CA ALA A 678 -23.27 42.96 -34.52
C ALA A 678 -23.16 41.96 -35.69
N GLU A 679 -21.95 41.73 -36.21
CA GLU A 679 -21.71 40.71 -37.25
C GLU A 679 -22.05 39.28 -36.75
N LEU A 680 -21.67 38.92 -35.51
CA LEU A 680 -21.88 37.58 -34.95
C LEU A 680 -23.33 37.31 -34.50
N MET A 681 -24.13 38.36 -34.28
CA MET A 681 -25.57 38.22 -34.04
C MET A 681 -26.30 37.71 -35.28
N GLU A 682 -25.74 37.94 -36.48
CA GLU A 682 -26.28 37.48 -37.76
C GLU A 682 -25.51 36.26 -38.30
N ASP A 683 -24.77 35.54 -37.44
CA ASP A 683 -23.98 34.37 -37.85
C ASP A 683 -24.87 33.24 -38.38
N THR A 684 -24.39 32.53 -39.40
CA THR A 684 -25.12 31.40 -40.00
C THR A 684 -25.13 30.15 -39.11
N ASN A 685 -24.29 30.09 -38.08
CA ASN A 685 -24.25 28.99 -37.13
C ASN A 685 -25.05 29.32 -35.86
N ASP A 686 -26.14 28.57 -35.63
CA ASP A 686 -27.03 28.71 -34.47
C ASP A 686 -26.33 28.80 -33.11
N GLU A 687 -25.20 28.08 -32.93
CA GLU A 687 -24.49 28.04 -31.65
C GLU A 687 -23.69 29.33 -31.41
N VAL A 688 -23.08 29.87 -32.46
CA VAL A 688 -22.39 31.16 -32.43
C VAL A 688 -23.40 32.27 -32.16
N GLU A 689 -24.52 32.29 -32.87
CA GLU A 689 -25.59 33.27 -32.70
C GLU A 689 -26.14 33.25 -31.26
N LYS A 690 -26.51 32.08 -30.73
CA LYS A 690 -27.03 31.94 -29.35
C LYS A 690 -26.00 32.37 -28.31
N THR A 691 -24.73 32.04 -28.55
CA THR A 691 -23.64 32.47 -27.67
C THR A 691 -23.45 33.99 -27.75
N CYS A 692 -23.61 34.60 -28.93
CA CYS A 692 -23.46 36.05 -29.09
C CYS A 692 -24.51 36.80 -28.26
N HIS A 693 -25.77 36.39 -28.35
CA HIS A 693 -26.85 36.93 -27.54
C HIS A 693 -26.59 36.76 -26.03
N ARG A 694 -26.03 35.62 -25.62
CA ARG A 694 -25.65 35.38 -24.22
C ARG A 694 -24.54 36.34 -23.77
N VAL A 695 -23.50 36.53 -24.59
CA VAL A 695 -22.40 37.45 -24.30
C VAL A 695 -22.90 38.89 -24.23
N ILE A 696 -23.73 39.34 -25.17
CA ILE A 696 -24.34 40.68 -25.16
C ILE A 696 -25.10 40.91 -23.86
N LYS A 697 -25.97 39.96 -23.49
CA LYS A 697 -26.72 40.05 -22.23
C LYS A 697 -25.79 40.15 -21.02
N GLN A 698 -24.72 39.36 -20.99
CA GLN A 698 -23.74 39.44 -19.90
C GLN A 698 -23.06 40.82 -19.85
N ILE A 699 -22.72 41.40 -21.00
CA ILE A 699 -22.14 42.75 -21.06
C ILE A 699 -23.15 43.79 -20.60
N GLU A 700 -24.42 43.69 -21.00
CA GLU A 700 -25.52 44.56 -20.52
C GLU A 700 -25.70 44.46 -19.00
N ASP A 701 -25.63 43.25 -18.44
CA ASP A 701 -25.72 43.02 -17.00
C ASP A 701 -24.53 43.68 -16.25
N ILE A 702 -23.34 43.72 -16.85
CA ILE A 702 -22.15 44.37 -16.29
C ILE A 702 -22.18 45.90 -16.48
N SER A 703 -22.62 46.38 -17.65
CA SER A 703 -22.67 47.82 -17.97
C SER A 703 -23.83 48.54 -17.30
N GLY A 704 -24.94 47.83 -17.04
CA GLY A 704 -26.20 48.41 -16.58
C GLY A 704 -27.01 49.13 -17.67
N GLU A 705 -26.57 49.07 -18.93
CA GLU A 705 -27.19 49.73 -20.08
C GLU A 705 -27.46 48.72 -21.21
N SER A 706 -28.57 48.90 -21.92
CA SER A 706 -28.88 48.05 -23.08
C SER A 706 -28.03 48.43 -24.30
N LEU A 707 -27.50 47.42 -24.98
CA LEU A 707 -26.65 47.55 -26.15
C LEU A 707 -27.42 47.62 -27.48
N ASP A 708 -28.76 47.45 -27.45
CA ASP A 708 -29.61 47.45 -28.65
C ASP A 708 -29.36 48.66 -29.56
N GLN A 709 -29.17 49.84 -28.96
CA GLN A 709 -28.96 51.11 -29.69
C GLN A 709 -27.66 51.15 -30.50
N TYR A 710 -26.68 50.32 -30.14
CA TYR A 710 -25.37 50.24 -30.80
C TYR A 710 -25.26 49.06 -31.76
N LEU A 711 -26.11 48.04 -31.58
CA LEU A 711 -26.10 46.81 -32.37
C LEU A 711 -27.04 46.87 -33.58
N THR A 712 -28.06 47.72 -33.54
CA THR A 712 -28.91 48.03 -34.72
C THR A 712 -28.32 49.19 -35.50
N THR A 713 -27.55 48.91 -36.56
CA THR A 713 -27.18 49.89 -37.60
C THR A 713 -27.65 49.46 -38.96
#